data_AF-A0A2G1X8Z6-F1
#
_entry.id   AF-A0A2G1X8Z6-F1
#
_cell.length_a   1.000
_cell.length_b   1.000
_cell.length_c   1.000
_cell.angle_alpha   90.00
_cell.angle_beta   90.00
_cell.angle_gamma   90.00
#
_symmetry.space_group_name_H-M   'P 1'
#
loop_
_entity.id
_entity.type
_entity.pdbx_description
1 polymer ?
#
loop_
_entity_poly.entity_id
_entity_poly.type
_entity_poly.pdbx_seq_one_letter_code
_entity_poly.pdbx_strand_id
1 'polypeptide(L)'
;MSPDLSGQEPIQTASGNTCEFPINITDATGTEVTLTERPDRITTTNPSAAQTLWEIGAQDRVVGVTEFAGYLNGTHSKTNVSAGFGVSVEKVVATDPDLVLAPNASAGQVADLRAQNLTVYHFPAATDIDDIASKTERTGRLVGNCEAAAEVNNEMNQTVENVENQTAKLNRPDALYPLGGGYVAGDNTFINEIMQIGGTTNVAASEADGYPQLSDEVILNTDPEIILVTDTEGAILDREPYASTTAGADDNYVVMNNSYLNQPAPRSVIESTKTLAAAVEDLQADKAEDTTDSNGTCGFPLTVTDATGTEVTLTERPDRITTTNPSAAQTLWEIGAQDQVVGVTKFAGYLNGTDNKTNVSAEFGVNVEKVVATDPDLVLAPNASAGQVADLRVQNLTVYHFPAATDTDDIASKTERTGRLVGNCEAAAEVNNEMNQTVENVENQTAELDRPDALYPLGGGYVAGDNTFINEIMQIGGTTNVAASEADGYPQLSDEVILQTNPELMLVTDPEASILERQPYASTSAGENNNYVVLNNNYLNQPAPRSVIESTKTLANGVEDLQSEDDRDDISGTDGSGDSSSDEDDRNDENEQDETAVDENETVIDTNETAVDANETVVDTNETAANENETTVDENQTATDTPSKENTTSVELNSTTNEEDNKTGTSNDVANQETEQDGELSNTTDEGTESEVPGFGIVVTILVIFGFAYLSPRK
;
A
#
# COMPACT_ATOMS: atom_id res chain seq x y z
N MET A 1 -22.67 37.43 -30.23
CA MET A 1 -24.14 37.31 -30.17
C MET A 1 -24.43 36.17 -29.23
N SER A 2 -24.57 36.49 -27.95
CA SER A 2 -24.97 35.55 -26.90
C SER A 2 -26.48 35.36 -26.97
N PRO A 3 -27.03 34.14 -26.82
CA PRO A 3 -28.43 34.01 -26.49
C PRO A 3 -28.62 34.15 -24.98
N ASP A 4 -29.69 34.86 -24.69
CA ASP A 4 -30.25 35.30 -23.43
C ASP A 4 -30.77 34.09 -22.61
N LEU A 5 -30.25 33.94 -21.38
CA LEU A 5 -30.76 33.03 -20.36
C LEU A 5 -31.74 33.82 -19.46
N SER A 6 -32.98 33.96 -19.89
CA SER A 6 -34.05 34.39 -18.99
C SER A 6 -35.40 33.79 -19.40
N GLY A 7 -35.90 32.85 -18.57
CA GLY A 7 -37.28 32.39 -18.60
C GLY A 7 -37.50 31.00 -19.20
N GLN A 8 -37.14 29.95 -18.46
CA GLN A 8 -37.87 28.69 -18.52
C GLN A 8 -38.41 28.39 -17.13
N GLU A 9 -39.73 28.58 -16.97
CA GLU A 9 -40.49 27.95 -15.89
C GLU A 9 -40.28 26.42 -15.96
N PRO A 10 -40.23 25.72 -14.82
CA PRO A 10 -40.01 24.28 -14.82
C PRO A 10 -41.13 23.61 -15.61
N ILE A 11 -40.73 22.78 -16.58
CA ILE A 11 -41.61 21.97 -17.40
C ILE A 11 -42.30 20.96 -16.46
N GLN A 12 -43.52 21.27 -16.03
CA GLN A 12 -44.44 20.26 -15.49
C GLN A 12 -44.85 19.35 -16.65
N THR A 13 -44.26 18.17 -16.73
CA THR A 13 -44.79 17.07 -17.53
C THR A 13 -46.01 16.47 -16.82
N ALA A 14 -47.16 16.59 -17.47
CA ALA A 14 -48.43 16.05 -16.99
C ALA A 14 -48.50 14.54 -17.24
N SER A 15 -48.19 13.74 -16.21
CA SER A 15 -48.84 12.44 -15.90
C SER A 15 -48.46 11.93 -14.48
N GLY A 16 -49.02 12.56 -13.45
CA GLY A 16 -49.41 11.88 -12.20
C GLY A 16 -48.32 11.29 -11.28
N ASN A 17 -47.43 12.11 -10.72
CA ASN A 17 -46.66 11.80 -9.49
C ASN A 17 -47.53 11.83 -8.21
N THR A 18 -48.75 11.29 -8.26
CA THR A 18 -49.67 11.35 -7.11
C THR A 18 -49.44 10.16 -6.19
N CYS A 19 -48.87 10.41 -5.02
CA CYS A 19 -48.80 9.51 -3.86
C CYS A 19 -50.19 9.37 -3.18
N GLU A 20 -51.20 9.01 -3.96
CA GLU A 20 -52.57 8.83 -3.47
C GLU A 20 -52.85 7.34 -3.21
N PHE A 21 -53.58 7.09 -2.12
CA PHE A 21 -54.07 5.78 -1.74
C PHE A 21 -55.61 5.75 -1.93
N PRO A 22 -56.20 4.62 -2.36
CA PRO A 22 -55.57 3.32 -2.58
C PRO A 22 -54.64 3.31 -3.81
N ILE A 23 -53.53 2.59 -3.72
CA ILE A 23 -52.62 2.31 -4.85
C ILE A 23 -52.69 0.83 -5.19
N ASN A 24 -52.66 0.55 -6.49
CA ASN A 24 -52.59 -0.79 -7.02
C ASN A 24 -51.43 -0.87 -8.01
N ILE A 25 -50.47 -1.76 -7.74
CA ILE A 25 -49.23 -1.85 -8.50
C ILE A 25 -48.81 -3.30 -8.69
N THR A 26 -48.42 -3.65 -9.90
CA THR A 26 -47.87 -4.96 -10.22
C THR A 26 -46.38 -4.99 -9.90
N ASP A 27 -45.95 -6.04 -9.21
CA ASP A 27 -44.55 -6.25 -8.86
C ASP A 27 -43.80 -7.13 -9.90
N ALA A 28 -42.52 -7.40 -9.67
CA ALA A 28 -41.70 -8.16 -10.62
C ALA A 28 -42.12 -9.63 -10.82
N THR A 29 -42.91 -10.19 -9.90
CA THR A 29 -43.49 -11.54 -10.05
C THR A 29 -44.77 -11.56 -10.88
N GLY A 30 -45.25 -10.39 -11.33
CA GLY A 30 -46.56 -10.23 -11.95
C GLY A 30 -47.72 -10.21 -10.94
N THR A 31 -47.42 -10.15 -9.64
CA THR A 31 -48.45 -10.12 -8.58
C THR A 31 -48.96 -8.70 -8.42
N GLU A 32 -50.29 -8.54 -8.39
CA GLU A 32 -50.95 -7.28 -8.10
C GLU A 32 -50.95 -7.01 -6.60
N VAL A 33 -50.29 -5.93 -6.19
CA VAL A 33 -50.17 -5.49 -4.80
C VAL A 33 -51.05 -4.26 -4.60
N THR A 34 -52.07 -4.40 -3.74
CA THR A 34 -52.99 -3.31 -3.39
C THR A 34 -52.69 -2.81 -1.98
N LEU A 35 -52.46 -1.51 -1.83
CA LEU A 35 -52.39 -0.82 -0.55
C LEU A 35 -53.57 0.15 -0.47
N THR A 36 -54.50 -0.08 0.46
CA THR A 36 -55.67 0.80 0.62
C THR A 36 -55.35 2.11 1.31
N GLU A 37 -54.29 2.12 2.11
CA GLU A 37 -53.84 3.23 2.94
C GLU A 37 -52.30 3.26 2.92
N ARG A 38 -51.72 4.38 3.35
CA ARG A 38 -50.27 4.51 3.50
C ARG A 38 -49.78 3.55 4.60
N PRO A 39 -48.74 2.74 4.38
CA PRO A 39 -48.25 1.80 5.39
C PRO A 39 -47.57 2.54 6.54
N ASP A 40 -47.87 2.15 7.79
CA ASP A 40 -47.29 2.70 9.02
C ASP A 40 -46.17 1.81 9.57
N ARG A 41 -46.16 0.52 9.23
CA ARG A 41 -45.17 -0.48 9.64
C ARG A 41 -44.56 -1.16 8.42
N ILE A 42 -43.29 -0.85 8.14
CA ILE A 42 -42.58 -1.35 6.96
C ILE A 42 -41.42 -2.25 7.39
N THR A 43 -41.30 -3.42 6.77
CA THR A 43 -40.13 -4.29 6.96
C THR A 43 -39.39 -4.47 5.64
N THR A 44 -38.06 -4.33 5.68
CA THR A 44 -37.20 -4.48 4.49
C THR A 44 -36.41 -5.77 4.58
N THR A 45 -36.37 -6.56 3.51
CA THR A 45 -35.67 -7.85 3.51
C THR A 45 -34.22 -7.79 3.02
N ASN A 46 -33.74 -6.61 2.63
CA ASN A 46 -32.38 -6.38 2.14
C ASN A 46 -31.99 -4.90 2.42
N PRO A 47 -30.69 -4.62 2.71
CA PRO A 47 -30.27 -3.29 3.12
C PRO A 47 -30.46 -2.21 2.05
N SER A 48 -30.50 -2.55 0.76
CA SER A 48 -30.78 -1.56 -0.30
C SER A 48 -32.16 -0.92 -0.17
N ALA A 49 -33.20 -1.69 0.21
CA ALA A 49 -34.53 -1.14 0.46
C ALA A 49 -34.57 -0.30 1.75
N ALA A 50 -33.79 -0.68 2.76
CA ALA A 50 -33.63 0.14 3.96
C ALA A 50 -32.97 1.47 3.61
N GLN A 51 -31.87 1.47 2.87
CA GLN A 51 -31.16 2.69 2.46
C GLN A 51 -32.11 3.67 1.74
N THR A 52 -32.86 3.21 0.74
CA THR A 52 -33.85 4.04 0.04
C THR A 52 -34.93 4.63 0.97
N LEU A 53 -35.41 3.88 1.97
CA LEU A 53 -36.37 4.41 2.94
C LEU A 53 -35.77 5.49 3.85
N TRP A 54 -34.47 5.42 4.16
CA TRP A 54 -33.77 6.46 4.92
C TRP A 54 -33.58 7.72 4.09
N GLU A 55 -33.22 7.57 2.81
CA GLU A 55 -33.00 8.69 1.89
C GLU A 55 -34.27 9.49 1.64
N ILE A 56 -35.42 8.82 1.48
CA ILE A 56 -36.70 9.49 1.23
C ILE A 56 -37.43 9.92 2.51
N GLY A 57 -36.79 9.81 3.69
CA GLY A 57 -37.36 10.25 4.97
C GLY A 57 -38.50 9.36 5.49
N ALA A 58 -38.46 8.06 5.25
CA ALA A 58 -39.48 7.08 5.66
C ALA A 58 -39.03 6.13 6.80
N GLN A 59 -37.82 6.30 7.34
CA GLN A 59 -37.20 5.42 8.34
C GLN A 59 -37.99 5.27 9.65
N ASP A 60 -38.79 6.26 10.03
CA ASP A 60 -39.57 6.21 11.28
C ASP A 60 -40.64 5.12 11.25
N ARG A 61 -41.13 4.76 10.06
CA ARG A 61 -42.12 3.70 9.83
C ARG A 61 -41.51 2.33 9.64
N VAL A 62 -40.18 2.23 9.55
CA VAL A 62 -39.49 0.95 9.45
C VAL A 62 -39.52 0.27 10.81
N VAL A 63 -39.94 -0.99 10.85
CA VAL A 63 -40.04 -1.80 12.08
C VAL A 63 -39.11 -3.02 12.08
N GLY A 64 -38.65 -3.44 10.90
CA GLY A 64 -37.73 -4.55 10.71
C GLY A 64 -36.71 -4.32 9.59
N VAL A 65 -35.45 -4.64 9.85
CA VAL A 65 -34.34 -4.57 8.89
C VAL A 65 -33.42 -5.79 9.04
N THR A 66 -32.65 -6.13 8.01
CA THR A 66 -31.57 -7.11 8.15
C THR A 66 -30.40 -6.52 8.92
N GLU A 67 -29.55 -7.36 9.51
CA GLU A 67 -28.33 -6.92 10.18
C GLU A 67 -27.38 -6.13 9.27
N PHE A 68 -27.42 -6.41 7.96
CA PHE A 68 -26.62 -5.72 6.93
C PHE A 68 -27.01 -4.25 6.73
N ALA A 69 -28.13 -3.81 7.29
CA ALA A 69 -28.52 -2.39 7.31
C ALA A 69 -27.99 -1.65 8.56
N GLY A 70 -27.21 -2.31 9.43
CA GLY A 70 -26.77 -1.78 10.73
C GLY A 70 -26.00 -0.45 10.67
N TYR A 71 -25.42 -0.10 9.53
CA TYR A 71 -24.73 1.18 9.30
C TYR A 71 -25.69 2.38 9.22
N LEU A 72 -26.99 2.15 8.98
CA LEU A 72 -27.99 3.22 8.91
C LEU A 72 -28.37 3.70 10.31
N ASN A 73 -28.39 5.02 10.50
CA ASN A 73 -28.67 5.62 11.80
C ASN A 73 -30.04 5.17 12.35
N GLY A 74 -30.08 4.75 13.61
CA GLY A 74 -31.31 4.34 14.30
C GLY A 74 -31.76 2.89 14.06
N THR A 75 -31.05 2.10 13.25
CA THR A 75 -31.41 0.68 12.98
C THR A 75 -31.33 -0.21 14.22
N HIS A 76 -30.48 0.12 15.20
CA HIS A 76 -30.40 -0.59 16.49
C HIS A 76 -31.72 -0.61 17.28
N SER A 77 -32.64 0.31 16.99
CA SER A 77 -33.97 0.37 17.59
C SER A 77 -35.02 -0.45 16.83
N LYS A 78 -34.66 -1.04 15.67
CA LYS A 78 -35.53 -1.81 14.79
C LYS A 78 -35.32 -3.31 15.02
N THR A 79 -36.29 -4.12 14.64
CA THR A 79 -36.17 -5.58 14.78
C THR A 79 -35.19 -6.11 13.75
N ASN A 80 -34.18 -6.86 14.17
CA ASN A 80 -33.33 -7.60 13.24
C ASN A 80 -34.09 -8.82 12.71
N VAL A 81 -34.37 -8.82 11.40
CA VAL A 81 -35.11 -9.90 10.72
C VAL A 81 -34.21 -10.89 9.96
N SER A 82 -32.88 -10.83 10.13
CA SER A 82 -31.93 -11.74 9.49
C SER A 82 -32.15 -13.21 9.87
N ALA A 83 -31.86 -14.09 8.91
CA ALA A 83 -31.59 -15.52 9.08
C ALA A 83 -30.12 -15.83 8.68
N GLY A 84 -29.72 -17.11 8.72
CA GLY A 84 -28.38 -17.51 8.23
C GLY A 84 -28.15 -17.16 6.76
N PHE A 85 -29.21 -17.20 5.94
CA PHE A 85 -29.25 -16.66 4.58
C PHE A 85 -30.56 -15.88 4.38
N GLY A 86 -30.47 -14.63 3.91
CA GLY A 86 -31.62 -13.74 3.72
C GLY A 86 -32.36 -13.40 5.03
N VAL A 87 -33.70 -13.39 5.00
CA VAL A 87 -34.54 -13.12 6.19
C VAL A 87 -35.18 -14.35 6.82
N SER A 88 -35.50 -14.25 8.12
CA SER A 88 -36.36 -15.19 8.82
C SER A 88 -37.82 -14.78 8.63
N VAL A 89 -38.61 -15.64 7.97
CA VAL A 89 -40.05 -15.43 7.76
C VAL A 89 -40.78 -15.19 9.08
N GLU A 90 -40.47 -15.97 10.12
CA GLU A 90 -41.07 -15.81 11.45
C GLU A 90 -40.74 -14.45 12.09
N LYS A 91 -39.48 -14.00 11.98
CA LYS A 91 -39.10 -12.68 12.50
C LYS A 91 -39.79 -11.55 11.73
N VAL A 92 -39.92 -11.67 10.40
CA VAL A 92 -40.67 -10.69 9.60
C VAL A 92 -42.14 -10.66 10.02
N VAL A 93 -42.79 -11.81 10.18
CA VAL A 93 -44.18 -11.89 10.68
C VAL A 93 -44.29 -11.25 12.07
N ALA A 94 -43.33 -11.48 12.96
CA ALA A 94 -43.32 -10.90 14.30
C ALA A 94 -43.19 -9.36 14.31
N THR A 95 -42.72 -8.75 13.22
CA THR A 95 -42.73 -7.29 13.08
C THR A 95 -44.11 -6.73 12.72
N ASP A 96 -45.11 -7.57 12.45
CA ASP A 96 -46.48 -7.16 12.07
C ASP A 96 -46.49 -6.03 11.02
N PRO A 97 -45.90 -6.22 9.83
CA PRO A 97 -45.75 -5.16 8.84
C PRO A 97 -47.00 -5.01 7.97
N ASP A 98 -47.36 -3.76 7.65
CA ASP A 98 -48.36 -3.43 6.63
C ASP A 98 -47.83 -3.66 5.22
N LEU A 99 -46.50 -3.52 5.05
CA LEU A 99 -45.79 -3.69 3.80
C LEU A 99 -44.41 -4.29 4.04
N VAL A 100 -44.08 -5.32 3.28
CA VAL A 100 -42.71 -5.85 3.17
C VAL A 100 -42.12 -5.44 1.82
N LEU A 101 -40.99 -4.76 1.85
CA LEU A 101 -40.21 -4.40 0.66
C LEU A 101 -39.14 -5.46 0.41
N ALA A 102 -39.24 -6.17 -0.71
CA ALA A 102 -38.38 -7.28 -1.07
C ALA A 102 -37.61 -7.03 -2.38
N PRO A 103 -36.36 -6.52 -2.31
CA PRO A 103 -35.49 -6.41 -3.49
C PRO A 103 -35.27 -7.75 -4.21
N ASN A 104 -34.78 -7.71 -5.45
CA ASN A 104 -34.54 -8.91 -6.28
C ASN A 104 -33.72 -10.00 -5.56
N ALA A 105 -32.71 -9.61 -4.78
CA ALA A 105 -31.90 -10.52 -3.97
C ALA A 105 -32.70 -11.34 -2.93
N SER A 106 -33.94 -10.94 -2.63
CA SER A 106 -34.86 -11.66 -1.74
C SER A 106 -35.93 -12.48 -2.48
N ALA A 107 -35.81 -12.67 -3.80
CA ALA A 107 -36.80 -13.36 -4.64
C ALA A 107 -37.22 -14.73 -4.07
N GLY A 108 -36.26 -15.51 -3.57
CA GLY A 108 -36.50 -16.84 -3.02
C GLY A 108 -37.41 -16.88 -1.78
N GLN A 109 -37.59 -15.74 -1.08
CA GLN A 109 -38.36 -15.65 0.17
C GLN A 109 -39.73 -15.01 -0.03
N VAL A 110 -40.01 -14.43 -1.20
CA VAL A 110 -41.25 -13.71 -1.48
C VAL A 110 -42.48 -14.61 -1.34
N ALA A 111 -42.40 -15.84 -1.86
CA ALA A 111 -43.51 -16.80 -1.81
C ALA A 111 -43.83 -17.21 -0.35
N ASP A 112 -42.80 -17.48 0.45
CA ASP A 112 -42.96 -17.89 1.85
C ASP A 112 -43.53 -16.77 2.72
N LEU A 113 -43.06 -15.53 2.52
CA LEU A 113 -43.60 -14.35 3.20
C LEU A 113 -45.08 -14.12 2.86
N ARG A 114 -45.45 -14.25 1.59
CA ARG A 114 -46.85 -14.15 1.14
C ARG A 114 -47.73 -15.27 1.67
N ALA A 115 -47.19 -16.48 1.82
CA ALA A 115 -47.93 -17.59 2.42
C ALA A 115 -48.34 -17.32 3.88
N GLN A 116 -47.69 -16.37 4.56
CA GLN A 116 -48.08 -15.87 5.88
C GLN A 116 -49.12 -14.73 5.83
N ASN A 117 -49.73 -14.47 4.67
CA ASN A 117 -50.66 -13.36 4.42
C ASN A 117 -50.06 -11.95 4.59
N LEU A 118 -48.74 -11.81 4.42
CA LEU A 118 -48.09 -10.49 4.39
C LEU A 118 -48.24 -9.83 3.02
N THR A 119 -48.42 -8.51 3.01
CA THR A 119 -48.34 -7.71 1.78
C THR A 119 -46.88 -7.51 1.40
N VAL A 120 -46.42 -8.20 0.36
CA VAL A 120 -45.02 -8.14 -0.09
C VAL A 120 -44.94 -7.53 -1.48
N TYR A 121 -44.13 -6.48 -1.64
CA TYR A 121 -43.78 -5.93 -2.95
C TYR A 121 -42.38 -6.39 -3.36
N HIS A 122 -42.30 -7.16 -4.45
CA HIS A 122 -41.02 -7.62 -5.00
C HIS A 122 -40.51 -6.68 -6.11
N PHE A 123 -39.31 -6.13 -5.92
CA PHE A 123 -38.68 -5.29 -6.93
C PHE A 123 -37.96 -6.14 -7.99
N PRO A 124 -37.92 -5.69 -9.26
CA PRO A 124 -37.06 -6.29 -10.26
C PRO A 124 -35.58 -6.13 -9.89
N ALA A 125 -34.70 -6.82 -10.61
CA ALA A 125 -33.27 -6.51 -10.58
C ALA A 125 -33.07 -5.04 -10.94
N ALA A 126 -32.06 -4.43 -10.32
CA ALA A 126 -31.62 -3.09 -10.66
C ALA A 126 -30.16 -3.18 -11.10
N THR A 127 -29.93 -3.01 -12.39
CA THR A 127 -28.62 -3.19 -13.02
C THR A 127 -28.01 -1.88 -13.49
N ASP A 128 -28.80 -0.81 -13.56
CA ASP A 128 -28.35 0.52 -13.99
C ASP A 128 -29.01 1.64 -13.16
N ILE A 129 -28.66 2.90 -13.48
CA ILE A 129 -29.16 4.08 -12.77
C ILE A 129 -30.67 4.29 -12.98
N ASP A 130 -31.19 3.97 -14.17
CA ASP A 130 -32.62 4.11 -14.49
C ASP A 130 -33.48 3.12 -13.68
N ASP A 131 -32.99 1.90 -13.48
CA ASP A 131 -33.60 0.92 -12.61
C ASP A 131 -33.63 1.38 -11.15
N ILE A 132 -32.54 2.00 -10.67
CA ILE A 132 -32.47 2.55 -9.31
C ILE A 132 -33.44 3.71 -9.16
N ALA A 133 -33.48 4.64 -10.13
CA ALA A 133 -34.43 5.74 -10.13
C ALA A 133 -35.88 5.21 -10.11
N SER A 134 -36.17 4.19 -10.92
CA SER A 134 -37.46 3.52 -10.98
C SER A 134 -37.82 2.82 -9.67
N LYS A 135 -36.85 2.14 -9.04
CA LYS A 135 -37.01 1.49 -7.73
C LYS A 135 -37.29 2.52 -6.63
N THR A 136 -36.60 3.65 -6.63
CA THR A 136 -36.80 4.76 -5.68
C THR A 136 -38.15 5.42 -5.88
N GLU A 137 -38.56 5.71 -7.11
CA GLU A 137 -39.88 6.24 -7.43
C GLU A 137 -41.00 5.30 -6.96
N ARG A 138 -40.88 3.99 -7.28
CA ARG A 138 -41.82 2.96 -6.83
C ARG A 138 -41.88 2.89 -5.31
N THR A 139 -40.74 2.94 -4.63
CA THR A 139 -40.67 2.97 -3.16
C THR A 139 -41.41 4.20 -2.62
N GLY A 140 -41.13 5.39 -3.15
CA GLY A 140 -41.82 6.63 -2.83
C GLY A 140 -43.33 6.50 -2.96
N ARG A 141 -43.82 5.93 -4.07
CA ARG A 141 -45.25 5.68 -4.30
C ARG A 141 -45.86 4.72 -3.30
N LEU A 142 -45.20 3.59 -3.04
CA LEU A 142 -45.67 2.56 -2.10
C LEU A 142 -45.78 3.10 -0.66
N VAL A 143 -44.89 4.01 -0.27
CA VAL A 143 -44.83 4.51 1.12
C VAL A 143 -45.38 5.92 1.28
N GLY A 144 -45.86 6.58 0.22
CA GLY A 144 -46.42 7.93 0.28
C GLY A 144 -45.39 9.07 0.38
N ASN A 145 -44.16 8.87 -0.11
CA ASN A 145 -43.04 9.82 -0.08
C ASN A 145 -42.57 10.20 -1.51
N CYS A 146 -43.50 10.48 -2.43
CA CYS A 146 -43.17 10.72 -3.85
C CYS A 146 -42.28 11.95 -4.08
N GLU A 147 -42.53 13.04 -3.35
CA GLU A 147 -41.74 14.28 -3.49
C GLU A 147 -40.28 14.05 -3.06
N ALA A 148 -40.07 13.43 -1.90
CA ALA A 148 -38.74 13.07 -1.43
C ALA A 148 -38.05 12.05 -2.36
N ALA A 149 -38.78 11.06 -2.88
CA ALA A 149 -38.23 10.13 -3.88
C ALA A 149 -37.80 10.84 -5.18
N ALA A 150 -38.58 11.81 -5.64
CA ALA A 150 -38.22 12.61 -6.80
C ALA A 150 -37.01 13.52 -6.52
N GLU A 151 -36.92 14.10 -5.33
CA GLU A 151 -35.77 14.91 -4.89
C GLU A 151 -34.49 14.08 -4.85
N VAL A 152 -34.52 12.91 -4.22
CA VAL A 152 -33.38 11.98 -4.16
C VAL A 152 -32.97 11.51 -5.56
N ASN A 153 -33.92 11.19 -6.45
CA ASN A 153 -33.61 10.85 -7.84
C ASN A 153 -32.97 12.03 -8.60
N ASN A 154 -33.43 13.25 -8.37
CA ASN A 154 -32.84 14.43 -8.99
C ASN A 154 -31.40 14.66 -8.50
N GLU A 155 -31.12 14.47 -7.21
CA GLU A 155 -29.77 14.57 -6.64
C GLU A 155 -28.83 13.50 -7.21
N MET A 156 -29.31 12.26 -7.31
CA MET A 156 -28.57 11.15 -7.92
C MET A 156 -28.24 11.46 -9.39
N ASN A 157 -29.24 11.86 -10.18
CA ASN A 157 -29.05 12.14 -11.61
C ASN A 157 -28.12 13.34 -11.84
N GLN A 158 -28.24 14.40 -11.03
CA GLN A 158 -27.31 15.53 -11.09
C GLN A 158 -25.89 15.12 -10.71
N THR A 159 -25.73 14.23 -9.73
CA THR A 159 -24.41 13.70 -9.38
C THR A 159 -23.82 12.89 -10.53
N VAL A 160 -24.60 11.99 -11.13
CA VAL A 160 -24.16 11.20 -12.30
C VAL A 160 -23.73 12.13 -13.43
N GLU A 161 -24.55 13.12 -13.82
CA GLU A 161 -24.20 14.08 -14.87
C GLU A 161 -22.91 14.85 -14.53
N ASN A 162 -22.72 15.27 -13.27
CA ASN A 162 -21.50 15.96 -12.86
C ASN A 162 -20.27 15.04 -12.93
N VAL A 163 -20.40 13.80 -12.48
CA VAL A 163 -19.31 12.81 -12.49
C VAL A 163 -18.96 12.42 -13.93
N GLU A 164 -19.94 12.17 -14.78
CA GLU A 164 -19.70 11.90 -16.21
C GLU A 164 -18.98 13.08 -16.88
N ASN A 165 -19.37 14.32 -16.57
CA ASN A 165 -18.69 15.51 -17.08
C ASN A 165 -17.25 15.63 -16.54
N GLN A 166 -17.00 15.24 -15.30
CA GLN A 166 -15.67 15.20 -14.68
C GLN A 166 -14.80 14.14 -15.37
N THR A 167 -15.32 12.93 -15.56
CA THR A 167 -14.56 11.79 -16.10
C THR A 167 -14.51 11.75 -17.63
N ALA A 168 -15.32 12.54 -18.35
CA ALA A 168 -15.38 12.54 -19.81
C ALA A 168 -14.05 12.87 -20.52
N LYS A 169 -13.12 13.55 -19.84
CA LYS A 169 -11.79 13.89 -20.38
C LYS A 169 -10.68 13.03 -19.82
N LEU A 170 -11.00 12.18 -18.86
CA LEU A 170 -10.05 11.28 -18.22
C LEU A 170 -9.88 10.03 -19.09
N ASN A 171 -8.67 9.49 -19.10
CA ASN A 171 -8.42 8.13 -19.55
C ASN A 171 -9.23 7.16 -18.66
N ARG A 172 -9.59 6.01 -19.19
CA ARG A 172 -10.45 5.07 -18.45
C ARG A 172 -9.64 3.83 -18.11
N PRO A 173 -8.93 3.80 -16.97
CA PRO A 173 -8.06 2.69 -16.61
C PRO A 173 -8.87 1.40 -16.51
N ASP A 174 -8.24 0.32 -16.91
CA ASP A 174 -8.81 -1.02 -16.80
C ASP A 174 -8.90 -1.40 -15.31
N ALA A 175 -10.09 -1.78 -14.87
CA ALA A 175 -10.38 -2.01 -13.46
C ALA A 175 -11.17 -3.29 -13.25
N LEU A 176 -10.97 -3.90 -12.08
CA LEU A 176 -11.65 -5.12 -11.66
C LEU A 176 -12.22 -4.95 -10.24
N TYR A 177 -13.43 -5.48 -10.01
CA TYR A 177 -13.97 -5.65 -8.66
C TYR A 177 -14.13 -7.14 -8.30
N PRO A 178 -13.20 -7.72 -7.53
CA PRO A 178 -13.33 -9.07 -7.02
C PRO A 178 -14.27 -9.14 -5.80
N LEU A 179 -15.21 -10.09 -5.81
CA LEU A 179 -16.10 -10.40 -4.69
C LEU A 179 -15.59 -11.59 -3.83
N GLY A 180 -14.42 -12.13 -4.17
CA GLY A 180 -13.82 -13.29 -3.53
C GLY A 180 -14.21 -14.62 -4.19
N GLY A 181 -13.36 -15.65 -4.00
CA GLY A 181 -13.57 -16.97 -4.60
C GLY A 181 -13.57 -16.99 -6.14
N GLY A 182 -12.95 -15.99 -6.77
CA GLY A 182 -12.93 -15.80 -8.23
C GLY A 182 -14.17 -15.10 -8.80
N TYR A 183 -15.18 -14.78 -7.98
CA TYR A 183 -16.35 -14.03 -8.44
C TYR A 183 -15.99 -12.57 -8.69
N VAL A 184 -16.50 -12.01 -9.80
CA VAL A 184 -16.28 -10.61 -10.20
C VAL A 184 -17.61 -9.97 -10.62
N ALA A 185 -17.67 -8.65 -10.71
CA ALA A 185 -18.81 -7.95 -11.31
C ALA A 185 -18.63 -7.81 -12.82
N GLY A 186 -19.39 -8.55 -13.61
CA GLY A 186 -19.38 -8.49 -15.08
C GLY A 186 -20.37 -7.47 -15.65
N ASP A 187 -20.70 -7.60 -16.94
CA ASP A 187 -21.62 -6.70 -17.63
C ASP A 187 -23.07 -6.84 -17.10
N ASN A 188 -23.92 -5.86 -17.41
CA ASN A 188 -25.31 -5.82 -16.93
C ASN A 188 -25.41 -5.95 -15.40
N THR A 189 -24.49 -5.29 -14.67
CA THR A 189 -24.52 -5.16 -13.22
C THR A 189 -24.49 -3.70 -12.78
N PHE A 190 -25.12 -3.43 -11.63
CA PHE A 190 -25.06 -2.13 -10.97
C PHE A 190 -23.61 -1.66 -10.71
N ILE A 191 -22.71 -2.59 -10.37
CA ILE A 191 -21.31 -2.27 -10.09
C ILE A 191 -20.59 -1.87 -11.38
N ASN A 192 -20.86 -2.56 -12.49
CA ASN A 192 -20.34 -2.18 -13.80
C ASN A 192 -20.79 -0.76 -14.20
N GLU A 193 -22.05 -0.40 -13.94
CA GLU A 193 -22.55 0.96 -14.20
C GLU A 193 -21.83 2.01 -13.32
N ILE A 194 -21.61 1.73 -12.03
CA ILE A 194 -20.81 2.60 -11.15
C ILE A 194 -19.39 2.76 -11.70
N MET A 195 -18.74 1.67 -12.08
CA MET A 195 -17.38 1.68 -12.64
C MET A 195 -17.34 2.54 -13.91
N GLN A 196 -18.35 2.40 -14.77
CA GLN A 196 -18.43 3.20 -15.98
C GLN A 196 -18.62 4.70 -15.71
N ILE A 197 -19.57 5.06 -14.84
CA ILE A 197 -19.78 6.48 -14.50
C ILE A 197 -18.55 7.05 -13.80
N GLY A 198 -17.95 6.29 -12.88
CA GLY A 198 -16.77 6.66 -12.10
C GLY A 198 -15.46 6.72 -12.90
N GLY A 199 -15.49 6.45 -14.21
CA GLY A 199 -14.36 6.71 -15.09
C GLY A 199 -13.44 5.52 -15.36
N THR A 200 -13.80 4.28 -15.01
CA THR A 200 -12.98 3.09 -15.27
C THR A 200 -13.57 2.20 -16.37
N THR A 201 -12.75 1.35 -16.97
CA THR A 201 -13.21 0.28 -17.86
C THR A 201 -13.26 -1.02 -17.06
N ASN A 202 -14.44 -1.62 -16.89
CA ASN A 202 -14.55 -2.89 -16.16
C ASN A 202 -14.08 -4.05 -17.03
N VAL A 203 -12.93 -4.63 -16.74
CA VAL A 203 -12.36 -5.72 -17.56
C VAL A 203 -13.18 -7.00 -17.51
N ALA A 204 -13.96 -7.22 -16.45
CA ALA A 204 -14.86 -8.37 -16.37
C ALA A 204 -16.11 -8.23 -17.25
N ALA A 205 -16.44 -7.02 -17.72
CA ALA A 205 -17.62 -6.78 -18.54
C ALA A 205 -17.50 -7.41 -19.95
N SER A 206 -16.28 -7.58 -20.48
CA SER A 206 -16.09 -8.32 -21.74
C SER A 206 -16.23 -9.83 -21.59
N GLU A 207 -16.10 -10.35 -20.37
CA GLU A 207 -16.02 -11.79 -20.11
C GLU A 207 -17.40 -12.42 -19.94
N ALA A 208 -18.30 -11.81 -19.17
CA ALA A 208 -19.66 -12.31 -18.97
C ALA A 208 -20.60 -11.28 -18.30
N ASP A 209 -21.90 -11.54 -18.40
CA ASP A 209 -22.95 -10.84 -17.66
C ASP A 209 -23.01 -11.28 -16.18
N GLY A 210 -23.45 -10.38 -15.31
CA GLY A 210 -23.79 -10.71 -13.93
C GLY A 210 -22.56 -10.87 -13.03
N TYR A 211 -22.53 -11.95 -12.25
CA TYR A 211 -21.44 -12.22 -11.30
C TYR A 211 -20.71 -13.52 -11.68
N PRO A 212 -19.94 -13.54 -12.79
CA PRO A 212 -19.23 -14.72 -13.22
C PRO A 212 -18.07 -15.04 -12.28
N GLN A 213 -17.63 -16.29 -12.31
CA GLN A 213 -16.35 -16.69 -11.74
C GLN A 213 -15.30 -16.69 -12.85
N LEU A 214 -14.26 -15.88 -12.73
CA LEU A 214 -13.13 -15.88 -13.65
C LEU A 214 -12.03 -16.81 -13.12
N SER A 215 -11.31 -17.45 -14.04
CA SER A 215 -10.10 -18.20 -13.68
C SER A 215 -8.92 -17.26 -13.51
N ASP A 216 -7.91 -17.70 -12.77
CA ASP A 216 -6.67 -16.95 -12.55
C ASP A 216 -6.02 -16.50 -13.86
N GLU A 217 -5.98 -17.39 -14.86
CA GLU A 217 -5.47 -17.07 -16.21
C GLU A 217 -6.27 -15.94 -16.90
N VAL A 218 -7.58 -15.86 -16.68
CA VAL A 218 -8.39 -14.79 -17.27
C VAL A 218 -8.10 -13.48 -16.55
N ILE A 219 -8.00 -13.49 -15.21
CA ILE A 219 -7.68 -12.30 -14.42
C ILE A 219 -6.30 -11.73 -14.81
N LEU A 220 -5.28 -12.59 -14.94
CA LEU A 220 -3.95 -12.20 -15.40
C LEU A 220 -3.95 -11.66 -16.83
N ASN A 221 -4.74 -12.25 -17.73
CA ASN A 221 -4.84 -11.78 -19.12
C ASN A 221 -5.62 -10.47 -19.26
N THR A 222 -6.61 -10.23 -18.39
CA THR A 222 -7.33 -8.96 -18.34
C THR A 222 -6.50 -7.83 -17.74
N ASP A 223 -5.48 -8.18 -16.94
CA ASP A 223 -4.46 -7.29 -16.39
C ASP A 223 -5.01 -5.92 -15.92
N PRO A 224 -5.91 -5.90 -14.91
CA PRO A 224 -6.47 -4.64 -14.43
C PRO A 224 -5.35 -3.72 -13.92
N GLU A 225 -5.45 -2.43 -14.25
CA GLU A 225 -4.62 -1.34 -13.71
C GLU A 225 -5.10 -0.90 -12.32
N ILE A 226 -6.37 -1.16 -11.96
CA ILE A 226 -6.96 -0.83 -10.66
C ILE A 226 -7.77 -2.00 -10.13
N ILE A 227 -7.57 -2.35 -8.86
CA ILE A 227 -8.49 -3.25 -8.14
C ILE A 227 -9.38 -2.44 -7.19
N LEU A 228 -10.70 -2.59 -7.32
CA LEU A 228 -11.63 -2.07 -6.31
C LEU A 228 -11.64 -3.03 -5.13
N VAL A 229 -11.44 -2.50 -3.93
CA VAL A 229 -11.47 -3.28 -2.68
C VAL A 229 -12.50 -2.71 -1.72
N THR A 230 -12.86 -3.48 -0.69
CA THR A 230 -13.78 -3.00 0.35
C THR A 230 -13.19 -3.04 1.76
N ASP A 231 -12.05 -3.71 1.90
CA ASP A 231 -11.14 -3.62 3.05
C ASP A 231 -10.11 -2.52 2.81
N THR A 232 -9.70 -1.85 3.88
CA THR A 232 -8.78 -0.71 3.81
C THR A 232 -7.31 -1.11 3.62
N GLU A 233 -7.00 -2.40 3.80
CA GLU A 233 -5.63 -2.93 3.73
C GLU A 233 -5.31 -3.51 2.34
N GLY A 234 -6.29 -3.61 1.43
CA GLY A 234 -6.05 -4.10 0.09
C GLY A 234 -5.55 -5.54 0.04
N ALA A 235 -5.81 -6.37 1.06
CA ALA A 235 -5.15 -7.68 1.25
C ALA A 235 -5.36 -8.70 0.12
N ILE A 236 -6.26 -8.39 -0.83
CA ILE A 236 -6.43 -9.18 -2.05
C ILE A 236 -5.28 -8.96 -3.04
N LEU A 237 -4.61 -7.81 -3.01
CA LEU A 237 -3.47 -7.49 -3.87
C LEU A 237 -2.27 -8.39 -3.56
N ASP A 238 -2.08 -8.82 -2.31
CA ASP A 238 -1.00 -9.76 -1.94
C ASP A 238 -1.23 -11.21 -2.40
N ARG A 239 -2.33 -11.48 -3.09
CA ARG A 239 -2.78 -12.84 -3.40
C ARG A 239 -2.80 -13.06 -4.89
N GLU A 240 -2.19 -14.16 -5.35
CA GLU A 240 -2.41 -14.65 -6.71
C GLU A 240 -3.91 -14.91 -6.98
N PRO A 241 -4.42 -14.56 -8.17
CA PRO A 241 -3.71 -13.98 -9.33
C PRO A 241 -3.48 -12.46 -9.26
N TYR A 242 -4.07 -11.77 -8.30
CA TYR A 242 -4.14 -10.30 -8.27
C TYR A 242 -2.77 -9.65 -8.08
N ALA A 243 -1.89 -10.25 -7.27
CA ALA A 243 -0.50 -9.79 -7.05
C ALA A 243 0.30 -9.62 -8.34
N SER A 244 0.06 -10.51 -9.32
CA SER A 244 0.75 -10.53 -10.60
C SER A 244 0.06 -9.69 -11.69
N THR A 245 -0.97 -8.91 -11.36
CA THR A 245 -1.58 -7.92 -12.27
C THR A 245 -0.90 -6.56 -12.12
N THR A 246 -1.04 -5.67 -13.09
CA THR A 246 -0.55 -4.28 -13.01
C THR A 246 -1.05 -3.59 -11.73
N ALA A 247 -2.33 -3.77 -11.39
CA ALA A 247 -2.88 -3.27 -10.13
C ALA A 247 -2.16 -3.82 -8.90
N GLY A 248 -1.82 -5.12 -8.89
CA GLY A 248 -1.13 -5.77 -7.78
C GLY A 248 0.32 -5.30 -7.63
N ALA A 249 1.05 -5.26 -8.75
CA ALA A 249 2.45 -4.86 -8.79
C ALA A 249 2.66 -3.38 -8.40
N ASP A 250 1.74 -2.51 -8.78
CA ASP A 250 1.82 -1.07 -8.50
C ASP A 250 1.12 -0.67 -7.18
N ASP A 251 0.59 -1.62 -6.41
CA ASP A 251 -0.29 -1.39 -5.25
C ASP A 251 -1.46 -0.42 -5.55
N ASN A 252 -2.00 -0.54 -6.76
CA ASN A 252 -3.04 0.35 -7.29
C ASN A 252 -4.45 -0.20 -7.00
N TYR A 253 -5.05 0.31 -5.92
CA TYR A 253 -6.41 -0.04 -5.54
C TYR A 253 -7.24 1.16 -5.08
N VAL A 254 -8.57 1.01 -5.19
CA VAL A 254 -9.53 1.99 -4.69
C VAL A 254 -10.37 1.37 -3.60
N VAL A 255 -10.27 1.91 -2.39
CA VAL A 255 -11.09 1.49 -1.26
C VAL A 255 -12.51 2.04 -1.42
N MET A 256 -13.44 1.14 -1.64
CA MET A 256 -14.85 1.44 -1.80
C MET A 256 -15.60 1.07 -0.53
N ASN A 257 -16.56 1.90 -0.11
CA ASN A 257 -17.42 1.53 1.00
C ASN A 257 -18.26 0.31 0.61
N ASN A 258 -18.09 -0.81 1.30
CA ASN A 258 -18.81 -2.06 1.04
C ASN A 258 -20.34 -1.87 0.96
N SER A 259 -20.90 -1.01 1.81
CA SER A 259 -22.34 -0.77 1.85
C SER A 259 -22.83 0.07 0.66
N TYR A 260 -21.96 0.81 -0.01
CA TYR A 260 -22.29 1.63 -1.16
C TYR A 260 -21.97 0.93 -2.48
N LEU A 261 -20.91 0.11 -2.54
CA LEU A 261 -20.59 -0.62 -3.75
C LEU A 261 -21.58 -1.78 -4.03
N ASN A 262 -22.05 -2.46 -2.98
CA ASN A 262 -22.81 -3.70 -3.11
C ASN A 262 -24.33 -3.58 -2.87
N GLN A 263 -24.88 -2.36 -2.78
CA GLN A 263 -26.30 -2.13 -2.45
C GLN A 263 -26.96 -1.14 -3.42
N PRO A 264 -27.71 -1.59 -4.45
CA PRO A 264 -28.31 -0.69 -5.45
C PRO A 264 -29.36 0.25 -4.84
N ALA A 265 -28.96 1.50 -4.62
CA ALA A 265 -29.75 2.60 -4.06
C ALA A 265 -29.10 3.97 -4.38
N PRO A 266 -29.85 5.08 -4.31
CA PRO A 266 -29.36 6.42 -4.68
C PRO A 266 -28.05 6.86 -4.00
N ARG A 267 -27.91 6.72 -2.68
CA ARG A 267 -26.66 7.10 -2.00
C ARG A 267 -25.49 6.24 -2.46
N SER A 268 -25.73 4.95 -2.69
CA SER A 268 -24.71 4.05 -3.24
C SER A 268 -24.17 4.53 -4.59
N VAL A 269 -25.04 5.02 -5.49
CA VAL A 269 -24.63 5.66 -6.75
C VAL A 269 -23.82 6.91 -6.48
N ILE A 270 -24.36 7.84 -5.69
CA ILE A 270 -23.76 9.15 -5.42
C ILE A 270 -22.35 9.01 -4.83
N GLU A 271 -22.21 8.21 -3.79
CA GLU A 271 -20.95 8.09 -3.05
C GLU A 271 -19.92 7.27 -3.83
N SER A 272 -20.32 6.15 -4.44
CA SER A 272 -19.37 5.27 -5.15
C SER A 272 -18.85 5.92 -6.43
N THR A 273 -19.70 6.56 -7.22
CA THR A 273 -19.28 7.24 -8.45
C THR A 273 -18.36 8.43 -8.17
N LYS A 274 -18.64 9.21 -7.12
CA LYS A 274 -17.74 10.29 -6.67
C LYS A 274 -16.40 9.76 -6.18
N THR A 275 -16.42 8.71 -5.35
CA THR A 275 -15.19 8.11 -4.80
C THR A 275 -14.30 7.59 -5.93
N LEU A 276 -14.89 6.85 -6.87
CA LEU A 276 -14.15 6.30 -7.99
C LEU A 276 -13.66 7.38 -8.96
N ALA A 277 -14.48 8.38 -9.27
CA ALA A 277 -14.08 9.48 -10.14
C ALA A 277 -12.94 10.31 -9.55
N ALA A 278 -12.97 10.57 -8.24
CA ALA A 278 -11.86 11.22 -7.54
C ALA A 278 -10.59 10.36 -7.61
N ALA A 279 -10.68 9.06 -7.34
CA ALA A 279 -9.52 8.17 -7.43
C ALA A 279 -8.96 8.07 -8.85
N VAL A 280 -9.81 8.05 -9.89
CA VAL A 280 -9.36 8.05 -11.29
C VAL A 280 -8.73 9.39 -11.68
N GLU A 281 -9.25 10.50 -11.16
CA GLU A 281 -8.67 11.82 -11.34
C GLU A 281 -7.32 11.93 -10.62
N ASP A 282 -7.18 11.42 -9.40
CA ASP A 282 -5.94 11.40 -8.64
C ASP A 282 -4.90 10.50 -9.33
N LEU A 283 -5.27 9.28 -9.74
CA LEU A 283 -4.39 8.40 -10.53
C LEU A 283 -3.97 9.02 -11.86
N GLN A 284 -4.80 9.89 -12.44
CA GLN A 284 -4.44 10.65 -13.62
C GLN A 284 -3.76 11.96 -13.34
N ALA A 285 -3.88 12.54 -12.15
CA ALA A 285 -3.06 13.64 -11.70
C ALA A 285 -1.66 13.11 -11.40
N ASP A 286 -1.53 11.92 -10.81
CA ASP A 286 -0.26 11.23 -10.63
C ASP A 286 0.31 10.78 -11.96
N LYS A 287 -0.50 10.20 -12.88
CA LYS A 287 -0.07 9.91 -14.26
C LYS A 287 0.07 11.17 -15.15
N ALA A 288 -0.52 12.32 -14.80
CA ALA A 288 -0.37 13.60 -15.50
C ALA A 288 0.76 14.44 -14.92
N GLU A 289 1.12 14.25 -13.66
CA GLU A 289 2.41 14.63 -13.10
C GLU A 289 3.46 13.71 -13.72
N ASP A 290 3.19 12.42 -13.92
CA ASP A 290 4.07 11.49 -14.66
C ASP A 290 4.03 11.69 -16.19
N THR A 291 3.05 12.38 -16.78
CA THR A 291 3.02 12.73 -18.23
C THR A 291 3.22 14.21 -18.54
N THR A 292 3.24 15.08 -17.54
CA THR A 292 3.96 16.36 -17.60
C THR A 292 5.42 16.24 -17.11
N ASP A 293 5.77 15.16 -16.42
CA ASP A 293 7.15 14.72 -16.14
C ASP A 293 7.67 13.64 -17.11
N SER A 294 6.84 12.95 -17.91
CA SER A 294 7.32 12.20 -19.09
C SER A 294 7.56 13.08 -20.31
N ASN A 295 7.30 14.39 -20.17
CA ASN A 295 8.13 15.37 -20.85
C ASN A 295 9.32 15.77 -19.98
N GLY A 296 10.08 14.78 -19.51
CA GLY A 296 11.55 14.71 -19.58
C GLY A 296 12.28 16.04 -19.39
N THR A 297 11.86 16.85 -18.43
CA THR A 297 12.60 18.04 -18.06
C THR A 297 13.02 17.86 -16.63
N CYS A 298 14.22 17.29 -16.53
CA CYS A 298 15.17 17.58 -15.49
C CYS A 298 15.38 19.11 -15.40
N GLY A 299 14.37 19.81 -14.89
CA GLY A 299 14.13 21.22 -15.16
C GLY A 299 13.36 21.88 -14.04
N PHE A 300 13.49 23.20 -13.98
CA PHE A 300 12.95 24.03 -12.92
C PHE A 300 12.07 25.13 -13.53
N PRO A 301 11.01 25.59 -12.85
CA PRO A 301 10.66 25.32 -11.47
C PRO A 301 10.15 23.88 -11.24
N LEU A 302 10.49 23.31 -10.08
CA LEU A 302 10.06 22.00 -9.59
C LEU A 302 9.31 22.19 -8.27
N THR A 303 8.10 21.66 -8.16
CA THR A 303 7.37 21.56 -6.90
C THR A 303 7.12 20.09 -6.60
N VAL A 304 7.48 19.65 -5.41
CA VAL A 304 7.32 18.26 -4.96
C VAL A 304 6.86 18.22 -3.52
N THR A 305 6.02 17.26 -3.18
CA THR A 305 5.62 17.01 -1.80
C THR A 305 6.58 16.00 -1.16
N ASP A 306 7.07 16.31 0.03
CA ASP A 306 7.99 15.44 0.75
C ASP A 306 7.29 14.51 1.75
N ALA A 307 8.03 13.63 2.43
CA ALA A 307 7.46 12.63 3.34
C ALA A 307 6.78 13.20 4.60
N THR A 308 6.84 14.53 4.82
CA THR A 308 6.08 15.21 5.88
C THR A 308 4.77 15.83 5.38
N GLY A 309 4.44 15.64 4.10
CA GLY A 309 3.33 16.32 3.42
C GLY A 309 3.61 17.79 3.14
N THR A 310 4.88 18.23 3.19
CA THR A 310 5.25 19.63 2.92
C THR A 310 5.56 19.79 1.44
N GLU A 311 4.90 20.74 0.78
CA GLU A 311 5.28 21.17 -0.58
C GLU A 311 6.63 21.90 -0.54
N VAL A 312 7.57 21.41 -1.33
CA VAL A 312 8.91 21.96 -1.53
C VAL A 312 9.00 22.47 -2.97
N THR A 313 9.13 23.78 -3.12
CA THR A 313 9.29 24.42 -4.44
C THR A 313 10.73 24.89 -4.63
N LEU A 314 11.36 24.42 -5.71
CA LEU A 314 12.64 24.88 -6.22
C LEU A 314 12.39 25.67 -7.50
N THR A 315 12.58 26.99 -7.48
CA THR A 315 12.35 27.83 -8.66
C THR A 315 13.44 27.67 -9.72
N GLU A 316 14.63 27.23 -9.31
CA GLU A 316 15.80 26.99 -10.14
C GLU A 316 16.60 25.81 -9.60
N ARG A 317 17.55 25.32 -10.40
CA ARG A 317 18.44 24.23 -10.01
C ARG A 317 19.27 24.68 -8.80
N PRO A 318 19.34 23.91 -7.70
CA PRO A 318 20.12 24.30 -6.53
C PRO A 318 21.62 24.23 -6.85
N ASP A 319 22.36 25.30 -6.58
CA ASP A 319 23.83 25.35 -6.74
C ASP A 319 24.55 24.91 -5.46
N ARG A 320 23.87 25.00 -4.31
CA ARG A 320 24.42 24.74 -2.98
C ARG A 320 23.56 23.75 -2.22
N ILE A 321 24.01 22.51 -2.13
CA ILE A 321 23.29 21.42 -1.47
C ILE A 321 23.99 21.04 -0.17
N THR A 322 23.23 20.89 0.91
CA THR A 322 23.73 20.30 2.15
C THR A 322 23.01 19.00 2.46
N THR A 323 23.74 17.93 2.74
CA THR A 323 23.16 16.64 3.13
C THR A 323 23.27 16.44 4.64
N THR A 324 22.19 15.95 5.25
CA THR A 324 22.13 15.75 6.71
C THR A 324 22.49 14.33 7.16
N ASN A 325 22.68 13.41 6.20
CA ASN A 325 23.04 12.01 6.44
C ASN A 325 23.88 11.49 5.26
N PRO A 326 24.83 10.56 5.47
CA PRO A 326 25.73 10.09 4.43
C PRO A 326 25.03 9.38 3.26
N SER A 327 23.86 8.76 3.45
CA SER A 327 23.13 8.12 2.34
C SER A 327 22.76 9.11 1.21
N ALA A 328 22.27 10.31 1.55
CA ALA A 328 22.00 11.34 0.55
C ALA A 328 23.30 11.88 -0.09
N ALA A 329 24.42 11.92 0.66
CA ALA A 329 25.70 12.26 0.05
C ALA A 329 26.13 11.17 -0.95
N GLN A 330 26.00 9.90 -0.60
CA GLN A 330 26.35 8.78 -1.47
C GLN A 330 25.62 8.86 -2.82
N THR A 331 24.29 9.03 -2.79
CA THR A 331 23.47 9.19 -4.00
C THR A 331 23.90 10.39 -4.85
N LEU A 332 24.23 11.54 -4.25
CA LEU A 332 24.72 12.70 -5.01
C LEU A 332 26.07 12.44 -5.70
N TRP A 333 26.93 11.60 -5.12
CA TRP A 333 28.19 11.23 -5.76
C TRP A 333 27.99 10.24 -6.90
N GLU A 334 27.04 9.32 -6.76
CA GLU A 334 26.70 8.34 -7.80
C GLU A 334 26.12 9.00 -9.04
N ILE A 335 25.22 9.98 -8.85
CA ILE A 335 24.58 10.68 -9.97
C ILE A 335 25.41 11.87 -10.48
N GLY A 336 26.66 12.05 -10.03
CA GLY A 336 27.56 13.10 -10.50
C GLY A 336 27.22 14.52 -10.03
N ALA A 337 26.48 14.68 -8.93
CA ALA A 337 26.06 15.97 -8.36
C ALA A 337 26.96 16.47 -7.21
N GLN A 338 28.10 15.81 -6.92
CA GLN A 338 28.98 16.15 -5.79
C GLN A 338 29.55 17.59 -5.82
N ASP A 339 29.60 18.22 -6.99
CA ASP A 339 30.09 19.58 -7.14
C ASP A 339 29.11 20.62 -6.57
N GLN A 340 27.81 20.34 -6.59
CA GLN A 340 26.77 21.18 -5.97
C GLN A 340 26.79 21.07 -4.44
N VAL A 341 27.44 20.05 -3.88
CA VAL A 341 27.44 19.83 -2.42
C VAL A 341 28.38 20.81 -1.72
N VAL A 342 27.90 21.50 -0.70
CA VAL A 342 28.66 22.47 0.12
C VAL A 342 28.81 22.03 1.58
N GLY A 343 27.97 21.11 2.04
CA GLY A 343 27.97 20.60 3.40
C GLY A 343 27.61 19.12 3.48
N VAL A 344 28.36 18.37 4.29
CA VAL A 344 28.12 16.94 4.54
C VAL A 344 28.35 16.62 6.02
N THR A 345 27.81 15.50 6.48
CA THR A 345 28.18 14.98 7.81
C THR A 345 29.57 14.35 7.79
N LYS A 346 30.21 14.25 8.96
CA LYS A 346 31.48 13.54 9.14
C LYS A 346 31.44 12.08 8.66
N PHE A 347 30.25 11.46 8.65
CA PHE A 347 30.05 10.07 8.26
C PHE A 347 30.09 9.87 6.74
N ALA A 348 30.04 10.94 5.95
CA ALA A 348 30.26 10.89 4.51
C ALA A 348 31.75 11.04 4.12
N GLY A 349 32.66 11.16 5.11
CA GLY A 349 34.08 11.48 4.88
C GLY A 349 34.87 10.44 4.05
N TYR A 350 34.31 9.26 3.82
CA TYR A 350 34.89 8.24 2.93
C TYR A 350 34.68 8.56 1.44
N LEU A 351 33.74 9.45 1.11
CA LEU A 351 33.48 9.88 -0.27
C LEU A 351 34.58 10.85 -0.72
N ASN A 352 35.13 10.59 -1.91
CA ASN A 352 36.22 11.39 -2.47
C ASN A 352 35.82 12.88 -2.62
N GLY A 353 36.68 13.79 -2.19
CA GLY A 353 36.47 15.24 -2.31
C GLY A 353 35.62 15.86 -1.19
N THR A 354 35.21 15.10 -0.17
CA THR A 354 34.48 15.63 1.00
C THR A 354 35.33 16.51 1.91
N ASP A 355 36.66 16.38 1.88
CA ASP A 355 37.61 17.22 2.65
C ASP A 355 37.46 18.72 2.37
N ASN A 356 36.97 19.07 1.17
CA ASN A 356 36.73 20.46 0.76
C ASN A 356 35.32 20.95 1.08
N LYS A 357 34.48 20.14 1.73
CA LYS A 357 33.09 20.44 2.06
C LYS A 357 32.96 20.77 3.55
N THR A 358 31.95 21.55 3.92
CA THR A 358 31.75 21.91 5.33
C THR A 358 31.22 20.72 6.12
N ASN A 359 31.88 20.36 7.21
CA ASN A 359 31.38 19.34 8.13
C ASN A 359 30.25 19.91 9.01
N VAL A 360 29.01 19.52 8.72
CA VAL A 360 27.81 20.00 9.42
C VAL A 360 27.40 19.14 10.61
N SER A 361 28.19 18.15 11.02
CA SER A 361 27.83 17.27 12.15
C SER A 361 27.78 17.98 13.50
N ALA A 362 26.83 17.51 14.32
CA ALA A 362 26.78 17.70 15.76
C ALA A 362 27.25 16.43 16.50
N GLU A 363 27.06 16.37 17.81
CA GLU A 363 27.23 15.14 18.60
C GLU A 363 26.23 14.06 18.14
N PHE A 364 24.98 14.46 17.91
CA PHE A 364 23.92 13.64 17.31
C PHE A 364 23.30 14.38 16.11
N GLY A 365 23.23 13.72 14.95
CA GLY A 365 22.75 14.31 13.70
C GLY A 365 23.58 15.50 13.21
N VAL A 366 22.91 16.51 12.65
CA VAL A 366 23.52 17.78 12.21
C VAL A 366 23.45 18.90 13.24
N ASN A 367 24.38 19.85 13.13
CA ASN A 367 24.33 21.14 13.82
C ASN A 367 23.61 22.15 12.91
N VAL A 368 22.43 22.61 13.34
CA VAL A 368 21.59 23.54 12.57
C VAL A 368 22.32 24.83 12.18
N GLU A 369 23.10 25.43 13.09
CA GLU A 369 23.87 26.64 12.79
C GLU A 369 24.93 26.40 11.72
N LYS A 370 25.58 25.23 11.73
CA LYS A 370 26.54 24.86 10.67
C LYS A 370 25.86 24.63 9.33
N VAL A 371 24.66 24.05 9.31
CA VAL A 371 23.87 23.89 8.07
C VAL A 371 23.42 25.26 7.55
N VAL A 372 22.98 26.17 8.41
CA VAL A 372 22.66 27.54 7.99
C VAL A 372 23.92 28.24 7.45
N ALA A 373 25.07 28.03 8.06
CA ALA A 373 26.33 28.63 7.64
C ALA A 373 26.85 28.12 6.27
N THR A 374 26.34 26.98 5.77
CA THR A 374 26.64 26.56 4.40
C THR A 374 25.83 27.29 3.35
N ASP A 375 24.86 28.13 3.75
CA ASP A 375 23.98 28.89 2.86
C ASP A 375 23.41 28.00 1.73
N PRO A 376 22.67 26.93 2.05
CA PRO A 376 22.19 25.97 1.05
C PRO A 376 20.90 26.45 0.38
N ASP A 377 20.80 26.21 -0.93
CA ASP A 377 19.56 26.35 -1.70
C ASP A 377 18.61 25.19 -1.43
N LEU A 378 19.18 24.03 -1.10
CA LEU A 378 18.45 22.80 -0.78
C LEU A 378 19.19 22.00 0.29
N VAL A 379 18.45 21.54 1.29
CA VAL A 379 18.90 20.57 2.27
C VAL A 379 18.21 19.22 2.02
N LEU A 380 19.00 18.19 1.80
CA LEU A 380 18.51 16.82 1.65
C LEU A 380 18.52 16.11 3.01
N ALA A 381 17.34 15.68 3.46
CA ALA A 381 17.13 15.04 4.75
C ALA A 381 16.56 13.63 4.61
N PRO A 382 17.40 12.58 4.61
CA PRO A 382 16.93 11.20 4.71
C PRO A 382 16.10 10.97 5.98
N ASN A 383 15.24 9.95 5.98
CA ASN A 383 14.32 9.62 7.09
C ASN A 383 15.00 9.56 8.48
N ALA A 384 16.22 9.03 8.56
CA ALA A 384 17.00 8.99 9.79
C ALA A 384 17.30 10.39 10.40
N SER A 385 17.05 11.47 9.65
CA SER A 385 17.21 12.86 10.06
C SER A 385 15.87 13.57 10.35
N ALA A 386 14.75 12.84 10.38
CA ALA A 386 13.40 13.39 10.58
C ALA A 386 13.30 14.35 11.76
N GLY A 387 13.95 14.00 12.88
CA GLY A 387 13.93 14.82 14.10
C GLY A 387 14.56 16.21 13.97
N GLN A 388 15.28 16.50 12.89
CA GLN A 388 15.97 17.77 12.66
C GLN A 388 15.32 18.61 11.54
N VAL A 389 14.38 18.05 10.79
CA VAL A 389 13.73 18.72 9.65
C VAL A 389 13.00 19.98 10.08
N ALA A 390 12.23 19.90 11.19
CA ALA A 390 11.49 21.05 11.71
C ALA A 390 12.43 22.20 12.12
N ASP A 391 13.52 21.89 12.83
CA ASP A 391 14.48 22.89 13.29
C ASP A 391 15.18 23.60 12.11
N LEU A 392 15.51 22.86 11.06
CA LEU A 392 16.10 23.39 9.83
C LEU A 392 15.12 24.31 9.08
N ARG A 393 13.84 23.91 8.96
CA ARG A 393 12.80 24.73 8.32
C ARG A 393 12.48 26.01 9.07
N VAL A 394 12.55 26.00 10.40
CA VAL A 394 12.38 27.22 11.23
C VAL A 394 13.46 28.26 10.92
N GLN A 395 14.62 27.85 10.41
CA GLN A 395 15.66 28.75 9.91
C GLN A 395 15.40 29.25 8.48
N ASN A 396 14.22 28.99 7.92
CA ASN A 396 13.83 29.36 6.55
C ASN A 396 14.70 28.71 5.47
N LEU A 397 15.20 27.50 5.74
CA LEU A 397 15.88 26.66 4.75
C LEU A 397 14.87 25.82 3.97
N THR A 398 15.12 25.65 2.67
CA THR A 398 14.40 24.68 1.83
C THR A 398 14.90 23.28 2.15
N VAL A 399 14.06 22.46 2.79
CA VAL A 399 14.41 21.10 3.23
C VAL A 399 13.48 20.10 2.56
N TYR A 400 14.06 19.13 1.86
CA TYR A 400 13.33 17.97 1.35
C TYR A 400 13.58 16.76 2.26
N HIS A 401 12.53 16.26 2.90
CA HIS A 401 12.58 15.07 3.75
C HIS A 401 12.14 13.82 2.98
N PHE A 402 13.03 12.82 2.90
CA PHE A 402 12.74 11.56 2.23
C PHE A 402 11.98 10.60 3.15
N PRO A 403 11.13 9.72 2.59
CA PRO A 403 10.54 8.61 3.34
C PRO A 403 11.61 7.62 3.78
N ALA A 404 11.21 6.66 4.63
CA ALA A 404 12.07 5.50 4.91
C ALA A 404 12.34 4.74 3.60
N ALA A 405 13.47 4.05 3.54
CA ALA A 405 13.79 3.18 2.42
C ALA A 405 14.15 1.81 2.98
N THR A 406 13.31 0.83 2.73
CA THR A 406 13.38 -0.52 3.29
C THR A 406 13.75 -1.58 2.26
N ASP A 407 13.52 -1.31 0.98
CA ASP A 407 13.80 -2.21 -0.13
C ASP A 407 14.51 -1.49 -1.30
N THR A 408 14.74 -2.18 -2.41
CA THR A 408 15.42 -1.61 -3.59
C THR A 408 14.55 -0.63 -4.38
N ASP A 409 13.23 -0.77 -4.35
CA ASP A 409 12.30 0.10 -5.07
C ASP A 409 12.19 1.47 -4.39
N ASP A 410 12.18 1.48 -3.06
CA ASP A 410 12.34 2.68 -2.25
C ASP A 410 13.64 3.42 -2.58
N ILE A 411 14.74 2.69 -2.75
CA ILE A 411 16.06 3.27 -3.09
C ILE A 411 16.05 3.82 -4.51
N ALA A 412 15.44 3.12 -5.46
CA ALA A 412 15.29 3.59 -6.83
C ALA A 412 14.47 4.88 -6.87
N SER A 413 13.33 4.92 -6.17
CA SER A 413 12.44 6.08 -6.05
C SER A 413 13.13 7.27 -5.38
N LYS A 414 13.88 7.01 -4.30
CA LYS A 414 14.70 8.03 -3.61
C LYS A 414 15.79 8.60 -4.52
N THR A 415 16.42 7.76 -5.34
CA THR A 415 17.48 8.14 -6.26
C THR A 415 16.94 8.98 -7.41
N GLU A 416 15.82 8.57 -8.00
CA GLU A 416 15.12 9.35 -9.02
C GLU A 416 14.69 10.73 -8.48
N ARG A 417 14.06 10.75 -7.30
CA ARG A 417 13.68 11.99 -6.62
C ARG A 417 14.87 12.90 -6.39
N THR A 418 16.00 12.34 -5.97
CA THR A 418 17.25 13.09 -5.80
C THR A 418 17.73 13.66 -7.14
N GLY A 419 17.72 12.86 -8.21
CA GLY A 419 18.03 13.30 -9.57
C GLY A 419 17.18 14.49 -10.02
N ARG A 420 15.88 14.44 -9.78
CA ARG A 420 14.94 15.54 -10.08
C ARG A 420 15.25 16.80 -9.27
N LEU A 421 15.40 16.66 -7.96
CA LEU A 421 15.68 17.78 -7.05
C LEU A 421 16.96 18.55 -7.40
N VAL A 422 17.96 17.87 -7.95
CA VAL A 422 19.29 18.48 -8.21
C VAL A 422 19.59 18.75 -9.68
N GLY A 423 18.71 18.32 -10.59
CA GLY A 423 18.90 18.49 -12.02
C GLY A 423 19.84 17.46 -12.66
N ASN A 424 19.88 16.22 -12.14
CA ASN A 424 20.68 15.09 -12.64
C ASN A 424 19.82 13.82 -12.90
N CYS A 425 18.70 13.93 -13.60
CA CYS A 425 17.77 12.80 -13.81
C CYS A 425 18.36 11.67 -14.65
N GLU A 426 19.10 11.97 -15.73
CA GLU A 426 19.67 10.93 -16.61
C GLU A 426 20.67 10.05 -15.84
N ALA A 427 21.54 10.67 -15.04
CA ALA A 427 22.47 9.95 -14.20
C ALA A 427 21.76 9.15 -13.09
N ALA A 428 20.66 9.68 -12.51
CA ALA A 428 19.86 8.93 -11.56
C ALA A 428 19.21 7.69 -12.18
N ALA A 429 18.68 7.80 -13.40
CA ALA A 429 18.12 6.67 -14.13
C ALA A 429 19.20 5.64 -14.51
N GLU A 430 20.39 6.08 -14.93
CA GLU A 430 21.52 5.19 -15.22
C GLU A 430 21.95 4.39 -13.98
N VAL A 431 22.10 5.07 -12.84
CA VAL A 431 22.46 4.42 -11.56
C VAL A 431 21.37 3.44 -11.10
N ASN A 432 20.09 3.77 -11.25
CA ASN A 432 19.00 2.84 -10.93
C ASN A 432 19.04 1.59 -11.83
N ASN A 433 19.28 1.77 -13.14
CA ASN A 433 19.41 0.64 -14.06
C ASN A 433 20.59 -0.28 -13.69
N GLU A 434 21.74 0.29 -13.29
CA GLU A 434 22.90 -0.48 -12.84
C GLU A 434 22.59 -1.27 -11.56
N MET A 435 21.89 -0.64 -10.62
CA MET A 435 21.45 -1.28 -9.37
C MET A 435 20.53 -2.46 -9.68
N ASN A 436 19.47 -2.25 -10.47
CA ASN A 436 18.48 -3.28 -10.78
C ASN A 436 19.10 -4.46 -11.53
N GLN A 437 19.98 -4.18 -12.50
CA GLN A 437 20.74 -5.24 -13.19
C GLN A 437 21.64 -6.01 -12.23
N THR A 438 22.25 -5.33 -11.24
CA THR A 438 23.08 -6.01 -10.24
C THR A 438 22.22 -6.93 -9.37
N VAL A 439 21.04 -6.49 -8.92
CA VAL A 439 20.10 -7.30 -8.14
C VAL A 439 19.72 -8.56 -8.91
N GLU A 440 19.25 -8.42 -10.15
CA GLU A 440 18.87 -9.56 -11.00
C GLU A 440 20.04 -10.55 -11.19
N ASN A 441 21.25 -10.05 -11.39
CA ASN A 441 22.42 -10.92 -11.53
C ASN A 441 22.76 -11.67 -10.24
N VAL A 442 22.65 -11.01 -9.08
CA VAL A 442 22.94 -11.61 -7.77
C VAL A 442 21.87 -12.65 -7.38
N GLU A 443 20.60 -12.36 -7.65
CA GLU A 443 19.52 -13.34 -7.43
C GLU A 443 19.72 -14.58 -8.31
N ASN A 444 20.09 -14.39 -9.57
CA ASN A 444 20.42 -15.51 -10.46
C ASN A 444 21.66 -16.29 -9.98
N GLN A 445 22.69 -15.62 -9.45
CA GLN A 445 23.87 -16.27 -8.87
C GLN A 445 23.50 -17.12 -7.64
N THR A 446 22.57 -16.66 -6.82
CA THR A 446 22.22 -17.28 -5.54
C THR A 446 21.00 -18.22 -5.62
N ALA A 447 20.32 -18.30 -6.76
CA ALA A 447 19.07 -19.06 -6.92
C ALA A 447 19.18 -20.56 -6.63
N GLU A 448 20.34 -21.17 -6.90
CA GLU A 448 20.59 -22.60 -6.68
C GLU A 448 21.44 -22.86 -5.42
N LEU A 449 21.82 -21.81 -4.70
CA LEU A 449 22.61 -21.91 -3.47
C LEU A 449 21.70 -22.15 -2.26
N ASP A 450 22.18 -22.93 -1.30
CA ASP A 450 21.54 -23.01 0.01
C ASP A 450 21.61 -21.64 0.71
N ARG A 451 20.57 -21.26 1.44
CA ARG A 451 20.47 -19.93 2.05
C ARG A 451 20.81 -20.01 3.54
N PRO A 452 22.06 -19.76 3.96
CA PRO A 452 22.45 -19.93 5.35
C PRO A 452 21.67 -18.98 6.25
N ASP A 453 21.34 -19.48 7.44
CA ASP A 453 20.73 -18.70 8.51
C ASP A 453 21.74 -17.66 8.99
N ALA A 454 21.48 -16.39 8.70
CA ALA A 454 22.41 -15.29 8.89
C ALA A 454 21.91 -14.26 9.91
N LEU A 455 22.84 -13.59 10.58
CA LEU A 455 22.54 -12.50 11.50
C LEU A 455 23.52 -11.33 11.31
N TYR A 456 22.99 -10.10 11.34
CA TYR A 456 23.79 -8.89 11.44
C TYR A 456 23.57 -8.18 12.78
N PRO A 457 24.51 -8.29 13.74
CA PRO A 457 24.43 -7.57 15.00
C PRO A 457 25.01 -6.15 14.88
N LEU A 458 24.22 -5.15 15.26
CA LEU A 458 24.64 -3.73 15.32
C LEU A 458 25.28 -3.35 16.67
N GLY A 459 25.37 -4.31 17.60
CA GLY A 459 25.92 -4.13 18.94
C GLY A 459 24.88 -3.74 19.99
N GLY A 460 25.21 -3.96 21.27
CA GLY A 460 24.27 -3.69 22.38
C GLY A 460 22.98 -4.53 22.32
N GLY A 461 23.02 -5.68 21.64
CA GLY A 461 21.87 -6.56 21.42
C GLY A 461 21.01 -6.18 20.21
N TYR A 462 21.25 -5.04 19.55
CA TYR A 462 20.50 -4.64 18.38
C TYR A 462 20.86 -5.47 17.15
N VAL A 463 19.85 -5.83 16.36
CA VAL A 463 19.97 -6.59 15.10
C VAL A 463 19.12 -5.92 14.01
N ALA A 464 19.32 -6.29 12.75
CA ALA A 464 18.41 -5.90 11.66
C ALA A 464 17.30 -6.95 11.52
N GLY A 465 16.07 -6.58 11.85
CA GLY A 465 14.88 -7.41 11.70
C GLY A 465 14.19 -7.21 10.34
N ASP A 466 12.94 -7.65 10.24
CA ASP A 466 12.14 -7.54 9.02
C ASP A 466 11.81 -6.07 8.67
N ASN A 467 11.37 -5.81 7.44
CA ASN A 467 11.07 -4.45 6.97
C ASN A 467 12.25 -3.46 7.19
N THR A 468 13.48 -3.92 6.87
CA THR A 468 14.68 -3.07 6.89
C THR A 468 15.50 -3.23 5.61
N PHE A 469 16.18 -2.14 5.23
CA PHE A 469 17.16 -2.17 4.14
C PHE A 469 18.19 -3.29 4.26
N ILE A 470 18.66 -3.58 5.48
CA ILE A 470 19.66 -4.64 5.68
C ILE A 470 19.05 -6.02 5.45
N ASN A 471 17.78 -6.22 5.84
CA ASN A 471 17.06 -7.45 5.55
C ASN A 471 16.94 -7.69 4.04
N GLU A 472 16.63 -6.65 3.27
CA GLU A 472 16.59 -6.72 1.80
C GLU A 472 17.94 -7.14 1.22
N ILE A 473 19.04 -6.51 1.64
CA ILE A 473 20.40 -6.87 1.22
C ILE A 473 20.73 -8.33 1.55
N MET A 474 20.33 -8.79 2.74
CA MET A 474 20.52 -10.17 3.18
C MET A 474 19.76 -11.15 2.31
N GLN A 475 18.52 -10.80 1.92
CA GLN A 475 17.69 -11.64 1.07
C GLN A 475 18.23 -11.72 -0.36
N ILE A 476 18.52 -10.58 -0.99
CA ILE A 476 19.11 -10.55 -2.34
C ILE A 476 20.45 -11.28 -2.35
N GLY A 477 21.30 -11.06 -1.34
CA GLY A 477 22.62 -11.68 -1.22
C GLY A 477 22.61 -13.18 -0.87
N GLY A 478 21.46 -13.85 -0.88
CA GLY A 478 21.40 -15.31 -0.74
C GLY A 478 21.32 -15.84 0.69
N THR A 479 20.95 -15.04 1.68
CA THR A 479 20.88 -15.47 3.09
C THR A 479 19.47 -15.44 3.68
N THR A 480 19.24 -16.18 4.76
CA THR A 480 18.00 -16.11 5.54
C THR A 480 18.25 -15.32 6.81
N ASN A 481 17.66 -14.14 6.96
CA ASN A 481 17.88 -13.32 8.16
C ASN A 481 17.10 -13.88 9.36
N VAL A 482 17.79 -14.48 10.32
CA VAL A 482 17.14 -15.10 11.49
C VAL A 482 16.47 -14.10 12.42
N ALA A 483 16.82 -12.81 12.33
CA ALA A 483 16.15 -11.77 13.10
C ALA A 483 14.83 -11.30 12.47
N ALA A 484 14.59 -11.58 11.18
CA ALA A 484 13.37 -11.15 10.49
C ALA A 484 12.12 -11.83 11.05
N SER A 485 12.22 -13.09 11.47
CA SER A 485 11.09 -13.80 12.12
C SER A 485 10.80 -13.31 13.54
N GLU A 486 11.69 -12.53 14.14
CA GLU A 486 11.58 -12.11 15.55
C GLU A 486 10.87 -10.75 15.71
N ALA A 487 11.17 -9.77 14.84
CA ALA A 487 10.52 -8.46 14.82
C ALA A 487 10.92 -7.61 13.61
N ASP A 488 10.13 -6.57 13.34
CA ASP A 488 10.46 -5.51 12.38
C ASP A 488 11.53 -4.54 12.90
N GLY A 489 12.21 -3.86 11.98
CA GLY A 489 13.07 -2.72 12.28
C GLY A 489 14.39 -3.13 12.93
N TYR A 490 14.78 -2.44 14.01
CA TYR A 490 16.03 -2.68 14.73
C TYR A 490 15.76 -3.15 16.17
N PRO A 491 15.27 -4.38 16.38
CA PRO A 491 14.95 -4.89 17.71
C PRO A 491 16.23 -5.22 18.50
N GLN A 492 16.09 -5.27 19.83
CA GLN A 492 17.09 -5.92 20.67
C GLN A 492 16.70 -7.38 20.90
N LEU A 493 17.57 -8.30 20.49
CA LEU A 493 17.39 -9.72 20.82
C LEU A 493 18.11 -10.05 22.12
N SER A 494 17.52 -10.95 22.90
CA SER A 494 18.16 -11.48 24.10
C SER A 494 19.19 -12.54 23.73
N ASP A 495 20.16 -12.78 24.61
CA ASP A 495 21.16 -13.82 24.42
C ASP A 495 20.54 -15.20 24.18
N GLU A 496 19.42 -15.50 24.85
CA GLU A 496 18.69 -16.76 24.69
C GLU A 496 18.07 -16.88 23.28
N VAL A 497 17.52 -15.79 22.76
CA VAL A 497 16.95 -15.77 21.40
C VAL A 497 18.05 -15.93 20.37
N ILE A 498 19.19 -15.25 20.50
CA ILE A 498 20.32 -15.37 19.56
C ILE A 498 20.86 -16.82 19.52
N LEU A 499 20.96 -17.48 20.68
CA LEU A 499 21.36 -18.89 20.75
C LEU A 499 20.30 -19.84 20.19
N GLN A 500 19.01 -19.48 20.31
CA GLN A 500 17.91 -20.28 19.77
C GLN A 500 17.81 -20.16 18.24
N THR A 501 17.98 -18.96 17.69
CA THR A 501 18.03 -18.72 16.25
C THR A 501 19.28 -19.33 15.61
N ASN A 502 20.36 -19.47 16.40
CA ASN A 502 21.59 -20.17 16.04
C ASN A 502 22.11 -19.87 14.61
N PRO A 503 22.44 -18.60 14.29
CA PRO A 503 22.93 -18.25 12.95
C PRO A 503 24.16 -19.07 12.56
N GLU A 504 24.16 -19.53 11.32
CA GLU A 504 25.22 -20.24 10.60
C GLU A 504 26.22 -19.29 9.94
N LEU A 505 25.77 -18.06 9.64
CA LEU A 505 26.59 -17.00 9.08
C LEU A 505 26.45 -15.68 9.86
N MET A 506 27.58 -15.02 10.14
CA MET A 506 27.57 -13.70 10.76
C MET A 506 27.99 -12.62 9.78
N LEU A 507 27.16 -11.61 9.59
CA LEU A 507 27.56 -10.41 8.86
C LEU A 507 28.31 -9.51 9.84
N VAL A 508 29.50 -9.05 9.44
CA VAL A 508 30.34 -8.16 10.25
C VAL A 508 30.84 -6.99 9.43
N THR A 509 31.13 -5.87 10.09
CA THR A 509 31.74 -4.69 9.46
C THR A 509 33.18 -4.45 9.91
N ASP A 510 33.64 -5.24 10.87
CA ASP A 510 35.00 -5.30 11.38
C ASP A 510 35.70 -6.53 10.78
N PRO A 511 36.79 -6.37 10.01
CA PRO A 511 37.53 -7.48 9.42
C PRO A 511 38.04 -8.49 10.45
N GLU A 512 38.28 -8.08 11.70
CA GLU A 512 38.72 -8.97 12.77
C GLU A 512 37.58 -9.84 13.34
N ALA A 513 36.33 -9.58 12.93
CA ALA A 513 35.13 -10.31 13.33
C ALA A 513 35.02 -10.59 14.84
N SER A 514 35.54 -9.67 15.67
CA SER A 514 35.69 -9.85 17.12
C SER A 514 34.39 -10.16 17.89
N ILE A 515 33.24 -9.96 17.24
CA ILE A 515 31.94 -10.35 17.77
C ILE A 515 31.79 -11.87 17.92
N LEU A 516 32.45 -12.67 17.08
CA LEU A 516 32.42 -14.13 17.13
C LEU A 516 33.11 -14.69 18.37
N GLU A 517 33.99 -13.94 19.03
CA GLU A 517 34.61 -14.37 20.29
C GLU A 517 33.75 -14.05 21.53
N ARG A 518 32.64 -13.35 21.33
CA ARG A 518 31.80 -12.82 22.42
C ARG A 518 30.51 -13.62 22.55
N GLN A 519 30.19 -13.99 23.79
CA GLN A 519 28.87 -14.54 24.10
C GLN A 519 27.77 -13.49 23.84
N PRO A 520 26.61 -13.87 23.29
CA PRO A 520 26.20 -15.25 22.94
C PRO A 520 26.75 -15.77 21.60
N TYR A 521 27.22 -14.90 20.71
CA TYR A 521 27.60 -15.23 19.33
C TYR A 521 28.68 -16.31 19.22
N ALA A 522 29.62 -16.36 20.16
CA ALA A 522 30.66 -17.39 20.24
C ALA A 522 30.13 -18.83 20.44
N SER A 523 28.84 -19.00 20.75
CA SER A 523 28.20 -20.29 20.93
C SER A 523 27.10 -20.57 19.89
N THR A 524 27.04 -19.79 18.81
CA THR A 524 26.23 -20.12 17.63
C THR A 524 27.08 -20.90 16.62
N SER A 525 26.44 -21.57 15.66
CA SER A 525 27.13 -22.27 14.56
C SER A 525 28.17 -21.37 13.88
N ALA A 526 27.80 -20.12 13.59
CA ALA A 526 28.72 -19.14 13.01
C ALA A 526 29.94 -18.84 13.89
N GLY A 527 29.76 -18.71 15.20
CA GLY A 527 30.85 -18.47 16.15
C GLY A 527 31.78 -19.68 16.33
N GLU A 528 31.22 -20.89 16.37
CA GLU A 528 31.99 -22.12 16.52
C GLU A 528 32.80 -22.45 15.26
N ASN A 529 32.24 -22.18 14.08
CA ASN A 529 32.89 -22.43 12.78
C ASN A 529 33.72 -21.26 12.27
N ASN A 530 33.66 -20.09 12.94
CA ASN A 530 34.27 -18.85 12.48
C ASN A 530 33.76 -18.41 11.08
N ASN A 531 32.46 -18.59 10.84
CA ASN A 531 31.81 -18.26 9.58
C ASN A 531 31.26 -16.83 9.61
N TYR A 532 31.86 -15.96 8.79
CA TYR A 532 31.41 -14.58 8.64
C TYR A 532 31.68 -14.03 7.25
N VAL A 533 30.87 -13.04 6.86
CA VAL A 533 31.14 -12.18 5.71
C VAL A 533 31.43 -10.77 6.20
N VAL A 534 32.54 -10.21 5.77
CA VAL A 534 32.90 -8.82 6.07
C VAL A 534 32.27 -7.91 5.02
N LEU A 535 31.37 -7.03 5.45
CA LEU A 535 30.77 -6.01 4.60
C LEU A 535 31.32 -4.63 4.93
N ASN A 536 31.36 -3.78 3.92
CA ASN A 536 31.74 -2.38 4.13
C ASN A 536 30.70 -1.70 5.03
N ASN A 537 31.15 -1.17 6.18
CA ASN A 537 30.29 -0.49 7.14
C ASN A 537 29.45 0.64 6.52
N ASN A 538 30.02 1.39 5.57
CA ASN A 538 29.32 2.50 4.94
C ASN A 538 28.24 2.03 3.98
N TYR A 539 28.40 0.86 3.37
CA TYR A 539 27.44 0.33 2.41
C TYR A 539 26.31 -0.39 3.12
N LEU A 540 26.62 -1.27 4.07
CA LEU A 540 25.59 -2.04 4.77
C LEU A 540 24.60 -1.17 5.57
N ASN A 541 25.01 0.03 6.02
CA ASN A 541 24.20 0.86 6.92
C ASN A 541 23.69 2.18 6.28
N GLN A 542 23.77 2.34 4.95
CA GLN A 542 23.36 3.58 4.27
C GLN A 542 22.52 3.28 3.02
N PRO A 543 21.18 3.36 3.09
CA PRO A 543 20.32 3.03 1.94
C PRO A 543 20.57 3.96 0.73
N ALA A 544 21.25 3.43 -0.29
CA ALA A 544 21.67 4.10 -1.52
C ALA A 544 22.07 3.06 -2.59
N PRO A 545 22.05 3.40 -3.89
CA PRO A 545 22.36 2.47 -4.97
C PRO A 545 23.70 1.73 -4.86
N ARG A 546 24.82 2.40 -4.58
CA ARG A 546 26.11 1.71 -4.38
C ARG A 546 26.06 0.74 -3.20
N SER A 547 25.28 1.09 -2.18
CA SER A 547 25.13 0.24 -1.00
C SER A 547 24.42 -1.08 -1.33
N VAL A 548 23.41 -1.04 -2.21
CA VAL A 548 22.80 -2.25 -2.77
C VAL A 548 23.82 -3.03 -3.58
N ILE A 549 24.39 -2.39 -4.61
CA ILE A 549 25.29 -3.03 -5.57
C ILE A 549 26.46 -3.74 -4.88
N GLU A 550 27.16 -3.06 -3.97
CA GLU A 550 28.38 -3.60 -3.38
C GLU A 550 28.08 -4.64 -2.29
N SER A 551 27.04 -4.41 -1.47
CA SER A 551 26.75 -5.30 -0.35
C SER A 551 26.15 -6.62 -0.82
N THR A 552 25.24 -6.61 -1.79
CA THR A 552 24.63 -7.84 -2.32
C THR A 552 25.65 -8.70 -3.06
N LYS A 553 26.51 -8.08 -3.89
CA LYS A 553 27.63 -8.78 -4.56
C LYS A 553 28.60 -9.41 -3.55
N THR A 554 29.00 -8.65 -2.51
CA THR A 554 29.92 -9.17 -1.48
C THR A 554 29.29 -10.33 -0.73
N LEU A 555 28.01 -10.22 -0.36
CA LEU A 555 27.31 -11.25 0.39
C LEU A 555 27.11 -12.52 -0.45
N ALA A 556 26.67 -12.38 -1.71
CA ALA A 556 26.45 -13.51 -2.61
C ALA A 556 27.74 -14.32 -2.84
N ASN A 557 28.87 -13.64 -3.07
CA ASN A 557 30.16 -14.31 -3.18
C ASN A 557 30.54 -15.04 -1.89
N GLY A 558 30.29 -14.43 -0.73
CA GLY A 558 30.53 -15.06 0.57
C GLY A 558 29.67 -16.30 0.80
N VAL A 559 28.40 -16.28 0.37
CA VAL A 559 27.50 -17.45 0.43
C VAL A 559 27.97 -18.57 -0.51
N GLU A 560 28.41 -18.24 -1.72
CA GLU A 560 28.97 -19.19 -2.67
C GLU A 560 30.26 -19.84 -2.15
N ASP A 561 31.17 -19.04 -1.58
CA ASP A 561 32.43 -19.53 -1.02
C ASP A 561 32.20 -20.55 0.12
N LEU A 562 31.25 -20.27 1.02
CA LEU A 562 30.89 -21.17 2.14
C LEU A 562 30.45 -22.57 1.66
N GLN A 563 29.62 -22.62 0.61
CA GLN A 563 29.15 -23.91 0.07
C GLN A 563 30.24 -24.66 -0.69
N SER A 564 31.17 -23.94 -1.31
CA SER A 564 32.31 -24.54 -2.00
C SER A 564 33.31 -25.21 -1.04
N GLU A 565 33.28 -24.86 0.25
CA GLU A 565 34.11 -25.45 1.30
C GLU A 565 33.46 -26.71 1.89
N ASP A 566 32.14 -26.69 2.10
CA ASP A 566 31.36 -27.87 2.53
C ASP A 566 31.46 -29.04 1.52
N ASP A 567 31.41 -28.74 0.22
CA ASP A 567 31.58 -29.73 -0.86
C ASP A 567 32.98 -30.37 -0.87
N ARG A 568 34.01 -29.68 -0.36
CA ARG A 568 35.39 -30.20 -0.29
C ARG A 568 35.59 -31.13 0.90
N ASP A 569 34.93 -30.87 2.03
CA ASP A 569 34.99 -31.72 3.20
C ASP A 569 34.23 -33.04 3.00
N ASP A 570 33.14 -33.02 2.22
CA ASP A 570 32.35 -34.24 1.91
C ASP A 570 33.06 -35.17 0.90
N ILE A 571 33.94 -34.65 0.04
CA ILE A 571 34.79 -35.46 -0.86
C ILE A 571 35.97 -36.12 -0.12
N SER A 572 36.38 -35.59 1.04
CA SER A 572 37.47 -36.16 1.85
C SER A 572 37.04 -37.33 2.76
N GLY A 573 35.72 -37.57 2.89
CA GLY A 573 35.12 -38.56 3.79
C GLY A 573 35.05 -40.01 3.29
N THR A 574 35.42 -40.29 2.03
CA THR A 574 35.41 -41.67 1.50
C THR A 574 36.81 -42.25 1.36
N ASP A 575 37.43 -42.65 2.47
CA ASP A 575 38.31 -43.83 2.43
C ASP A 575 38.32 -44.56 3.78
N GLY A 576 37.55 -45.64 3.85
CA GLY A 576 37.46 -46.44 5.07
C GLY A 576 36.53 -47.63 4.95
N SER A 577 36.93 -48.66 4.17
CA SER A 577 36.83 -50.10 4.54
C SER A 577 36.83 -51.01 3.30
N GLY A 578 37.89 -51.81 3.13
CA GLY A 578 37.94 -52.87 2.12
C GLY A 578 39.20 -53.73 2.22
N ASP A 579 39.16 -54.75 3.07
CA ASP A 579 40.20 -55.77 3.25
C ASP A 579 40.21 -56.81 2.10
N SER A 580 41.43 -57.30 1.78
CA SER A 580 41.79 -58.60 1.17
C SER A 580 41.52 -58.88 -0.32
N SER A 581 42.56 -58.89 -1.18
CA SER A 581 43.41 -60.08 -1.51
C SER A 581 44.19 -59.97 -2.85
N SER A 582 45.51 -60.27 -2.79
CA SER A 582 46.39 -60.97 -3.77
C SER A 582 46.46 -60.51 -5.25
N ASP A 583 47.60 -59.98 -5.73
CA ASP A 583 48.76 -60.73 -6.25
C ASP A 583 49.80 -59.79 -6.93
N GLU A 584 51.07 -60.09 -6.67
CA GLU A 584 52.35 -59.84 -7.36
C GLU A 584 52.42 -58.84 -8.55
N ASP A 585 53.27 -57.81 -8.45
CA ASP A 585 54.60 -57.81 -9.12
C ASP A 585 55.45 -56.55 -8.82
N ASP A 586 56.75 -56.81 -8.67
CA ASP A 586 57.89 -55.90 -8.41
C ASP A 586 58.00 -54.67 -9.34
N ARG A 587 58.41 -53.53 -8.77
CA ARG A 587 59.72 -52.88 -9.02
C ARG A 587 59.92 -51.56 -8.24
N ASN A 588 61.06 -51.50 -7.55
CA ASN A 588 61.72 -50.34 -6.94
C ASN A 588 61.86 -49.11 -7.87
N ASP A 589 61.76 -47.89 -7.32
CA ASP A 589 62.93 -47.00 -7.17
C ASP A 589 62.72 -45.86 -6.15
N GLU A 590 63.83 -45.34 -5.66
CA GLU A 590 64.08 -44.60 -4.40
C GLU A 590 63.78 -43.07 -4.39
N ASN A 591 63.47 -42.54 -3.19
CA ASN A 591 63.97 -41.29 -2.51
C ASN A 591 62.87 -40.59 -1.70
N GLU A 592 62.91 -40.61 -0.36
CA GLU A 592 63.66 -39.74 0.56
C GLU A 592 63.09 -38.31 0.72
N GLN A 593 62.37 -38.14 1.86
CA GLN A 593 62.43 -37.05 2.85
C GLN A 593 62.36 -35.58 2.37
N ASP A 594 61.35 -34.84 2.82
CA ASP A 594 61.54 -33.88 3.92
C ASP A 594 60.19 -33.48 4.56
N GLU A 595 60.14 -33.50 5.89
CA GLU A 595 59.08 -32.91 6.70
C GLU A 595 59.39 -31.43 6.88
N THR A 596 58.46 -30.52 6.56
CA THR A 596 58.30 -29.29 7.35
C THR A 596 56.85 -28.84 7.30
N ALA A 597 56.23 -28.83 8.48
CA ALA A 597 54.98 -28.14 8.74
C ALA A 597 55.19 -26.62 8.58
N VAL A 598 54.31 -25.97 7.84
CA VAL A 598 54.09 -24.52 7.89
C VAL A 598 52.57 -24.33 8.01
N ASP A 599 52.22 -23.77 9.15
CA ASP A 599 50.93 -23.20 9.52
C ASP A 599 50.80 -21.86 8.78
N GLU A 600 49.86 -21.75 7.84
CA GLU A 600 49.46 -20.47 7.24
C GLU A 600 47.95 -20.49 7.02
N ASN A 601 47.21 -19.93 7.99
CA ASN A 601 45.90 -19.36 7.77
C ASN A 601 46.04 -17.83 7.77
N GLU A 602 46.25 -17.25 6.60
CA GLU A 602 46.12 -15.81 6.33
C GLU A 602 45.64 -15.66 4.87
N THR A 603 44.33 -15.64 4.65
CA THR A 603 43.72 -15.13 3.42
C THR A 603 43.71 -13.61 3.46
N VAL A 604 44.86 -13.00 3.12
CA VAL A 604 44.94 -11.56 2.83
C VAL A 604 44.55 -11.35 1.36
N ILE A 605 43.39 -10.74 1.12
CA ILE A 605 43.01 -10.26 -0.22
C ILE A 605 43.77 -8.96 -0.49
N ASP A 606 44.73 -9.01 -1.40
CA ASP A 606 45.37 -7.85 -2.01
C ASP A 606 44.32 -7.05 -2.80
N THR A 607 44.15 -5.78 -2.45
CA THR A 607 43.32 -4.83 -3.20
C THR A 607 43.94 -4.57 -4.56
N ASN A 608 43.33 -5.10 -5.63
CA ASN A 608 43.63 -4.68 -7.00
C ASN A 608 42.95 -3.32 -7.26
N GLU A 609 43.77 -2.28 -7.42
CA GLU A 609 43.38 -1.05 -8.09
C GLU A 609 43.02 -1.36 -9.55
N THR A 610 41.74 -1.27 -9.90
CA THR A 610 41.31 -1.31 -11.31
C THR A 610 41.53 0.06 -11.93
N ALA A 611 42.60 0.18 -12.71
CA ALA A 611 42.84 1.30 -13.60
C ALA A 611 41.74 1.35 -14.69
N VAL A 612 40.99 2.45 -14.73
CA VAL A 612 40.06 2.75 -15.82
C VAL A 612 40.88 3.26 -17.01
N ASP A 613 40.85 2.52 -18.11
CA ASP A 613 41.46 2.90 -19.38
C ASP A 613 40.78 4.15 -19.96
N ALA A 614 41.59 5.17 -20.20
CA ALA A 614 41.20 6.38 -20.91
C ALA A 614 41.04 6.08 -22.41
N ASN A 615 39.83 6.30 -22.95
CA ASN A 615 39.64 6.32 -24.39
C ASN A 615 39.69 7.77 -24.90
N GLU A 616 40.84 8.15 -25.47
CA GLU A 616 41.01 9.38 -26.24
C GLU A 616 40.12 9.37 -27.48
N THR A 617 39.32 10.42 -27.68
CA THR A 617 38.90 10.83 -29.04
C THR A 617 39.39 12.24 -29.31
N VAL A 618 40.34 12.32 -30.23
CA VAL A 618 40.94 13.54 -30.78
C VAL A 618 40.04 14.06 -31.90
N VAL A 619 39.54 15.30 -31.80
CA VAL A 619 39.21 16.13 -32.97
C VAL A 619 39.53 17.61 -32.71
N ASP A 620 40.64 18.03 -33.33
CA ASP A 620 41.04 19.35 -33.83
C ASP A 620 40.69 20.66 -33.10
N THR A 621 41.76 21.26 -32.57
CA THR A 621 41.94 22.69 -32.36
C THR A 621 41.82 23.49 -33.66
N ASN A 622 41.07 24.59 -33.62
CA ASN A 622 41.33 25.76 -34.46
C ASN A 622 41.22 27.04 -33.61
N GLU A 623 42.37 27.68 -33.38
CA GLU A 623 42.46 29.08 -32.97
C GLU A 623 41.82 29.99 -34.02
N THR A 624 41.07 31.02 -33.61
CA THR A 624 41.41 32.40 -33.99
C THR A 624 40.65 33.48 -33.20
N ALA A 625 41.44 34.41 -32.66
CA ALA A 625 41.26 35.87 -32.63
C ALA A 625 40.08 36.51 -31.86
N ALA A 626 40.44 37.03 -30.69
CA ALA A 626 40.29 38.43 -30.27
C ALA A 626 39.32 39.34 -31.06
N ASN A 627 38.38 39.96 -30.35
CA ASN A 627 38.29 41.42 -30.39
C ASN A 627 37.75 41.99 -29.08
N GLU A 628 38.44 43.03 -28.60
CA GLU A 628 38.11 43.88 -27.47
C GLU A 628 36.89 44.75 -27.80
N ASN A 629 36.04 45.06 -26.82
CA ASN A 629 35.51 46.42 -26.68
C ASN A 629 34.97 46.72 -25.27
N GLU A 630 35.77 47.49 -24.54
CA GLU A 630 35.48 48.59 -23.63
C GLU A 630 34.06 48.87 -23.07
N THR A 631 34.04 49.02 -21.74
CA THR A 631 33.39 50.08 -20.93
C THR A 631 31.85 50.13 -20.85
N THR A 632 31.22 50.27 -19.69
CA THR A 632 31.33 51.42 -18.78
C THR A 632 30.77 51.10 -17.39
N VAL A 633 31.41 51.73 -16.40
CA VAL A 633 30.96 51.95 -15.03
C VAL A 633 29.82 52.97 -15.01
N ASP A 634 28.82 52.79 -14.16
CA ASP A 634 28.31 53.91 -13.37
C ASP A 634 27.62 53.44 -12.07
N GLU A 635 28.15 53.96 -10.97
CA GLU A 635 27.54 53.99 -9.64
C GLU A 635 26.38 55.01 -9.64
N ASN A 636 25.28 54.75 -8.92
CA ASN A 636 24.73 55.81 -8.09
C ASN A 636 23.80 55.33 -6.96
N GLN A 637 23.90 56.09 -5.88
CA GLN A 637 23.43 55.86 -4.53
C GLN A 637 21.99 56.35 -4.27
N THR A 638 21.47 55.88 -3.13
CA THR A 638 20.72 56.64 -2.10
C THR A 638 19.23 57.04 -2.28
N ALA A 639 18.41 56.46 -1.40
CA ALA A 639 17.80 57.07 -0.20
C ALA A 639 16.29 57.38 -0.14
N THR A 640 15.81 57.24 1.12
CA THR A 640 14.71 57.93 1.84
C THR A 640 13.35 57.22 2.03
N ASP A 641 13.13 56.66 3.24
CA ASP A 641 12.26 57.19 4.34
C ASP A 641 11.10 58.13 3.94
N THR A 642 9.84 58.11 4.42
CA THR A 642 9.09 57.58 5.60
C THR A 642 7.55 57.78 5.32
N PRO A 643 6.56 57.84 6.27
CA PRO A 643 5.98 56.86 7.22
C PRO A 643 4.41 56.75 7.21
N SER A 644 3.88 55.89 8.09
CA SER A 644 2.63 56.06 8.90
C SER A 644 1.28 55.62 8.31
N LYS A 645 0.62 54.63 8.96
CA LYS A 645 -0.47 54.88 9.92
C LYS A 645 -1.00 53.62 10.62
N GLU A 646 -1.25 53.80 11.91
CA GLU A 646 -1.94 52.92 12.85
C GLU A 646 -3.39 52.59 12.42
N ASN A 647 -3.89 51.41 12.80
CA ASN A 647 -5.12 51.35 13.58
C ASN A 647 -5.22 50.04 14.39
N THR A 648 -5.25 50.19 15.70
CA THR A 648 -5.62 49.16 16.70
C THR A 648 -7.13 49.03 16.80
N THR A 649 -7.67 47.82 16.99
CA THR A 649 -8.87 47.63 17.81
C THR A 649 -8.84 46.26 18.49
N SER A 650 -8.74 46.29 19.80
CA SER A 650 -8.90 45.20 20.75
C SER A 650 -10.36 45.11 21.22
N VAL A 651 -10.87 43.88 21.43
CA VAL A 651 -11.97 43.60 22.36
C VAL A 651 -11.67 42.30 23.12
N GLU A 652 -11.57 42.47 24.44
CA GLU A 652 -11.65 41.54 25.59
C GLU A 652 -12.84 40.54 25.53
N LEU A 653 -13.09 39.52 26.37
CA LEU A 653 -12.45 38.75 27.45
C LEU A 653 -13.45 37.60 27.78
N ASN A 654 -12.96 36.52 28.41
CA ASN A 654 -13.55 35.67 29.48
C ASN A 654 -13.56 34.17 29.16
N SER A 655 -12.67 33.38 29.79
CA SER A 655 -12.84 32.67 31.09
C SER A 655 -13.84 31.51 30.97
N THR A 656 -13.50 30.24 31.25
CA THR A 656 -13.12 29.73 32.58
C THR A 656 -12.56 28.31 32.52
N THR A 657 -11.54 28.07 33.33
CA THR A 657 -11.12 26.80 33.93
C THR A 657 -12.18 26.22 34.87
N ASN A 658 -12.23 24.90 35.04
CA ASN A 658 -12.55 24.23 36.31
C ASN A 658 -12.02 22.78 36.32
N GLU A 659 -11.06 22.53 37.22
CA GLU A 659 -10.82 21.24 37.87
C GLU A 659 -11.87 21.03 38.97
N GLU A 660 -12.25 19.78 39.27
CA GLU A 660 -12.27 19.22 40.64
C GLU A 660 -12.68 17.74 40.65
N ASP A 661 -11.73 16.90 41.08
CA ASP A 661 -11.78 15.79 42.05
C ASP A 661 -13.06 14.97 42.36
N ASN A 662 -12.82 13.64 42.46
CA ASN A 662 -13.00 12.75 43.63
C ASN A 662 -13.91 11.49 43.52
N LYS A 663 -13.24 10.33 43.64
CA LYS A 663 -13.46 9.22 44.61
C LYS A 663 -14.57 8.14 44.46
N THR A 664 -14.05 6.90 44.36
CA THR A 664 -14.37 5.66 45.13
C THR A 664 -15.78 5.06 45.15
N GLY A 665 -15.86 3.73 44.93
CA GLY A 665 -16.97 2.92 45.45
C GLY A 665 -17.08 1.51 44.86
N THR A 666 -16.80 0.51 45.69
CA THR A 666 -16.70 -0.94 45.47
C THR A 666 -18.05 -1.68 45.36
N SER A 667 -18.00 -2.88 44.75
CA SER A 667 -18.70 -4.14 45.13
C SER A 667 -20.15 -4.40 44.65
N ASN A 668 -20.35 -5.46 43.84
CA ASN A 668 -20.81 -6.77 44.32
C ASN A 668 -21.07 -7.79 43.19
N ASP A 669 -20.51 -8.99 43.41
CA ASP A 669 -20.89 -10.28 42.83
C ASP A 669 -22.40 -10.59 42.95
N VAL A 670 -22.95 -11.30 41.96
CA VAL A 670 -23.74 -12.54 42.18
C VAL A 670 -23.58 -13.49 40.99
N ALA A 671 -23.16 -14.71 41.29
CA ALA A 671 -23.03 -15.87 40.42
C ALA A 671 -24.39 -16.46 39.98
N ASN A 672 -24.42 -17.17 38.85
CA ASN A 672 -25.02 -18.50 38.85
C ASN A 672 -24.46 -19.41 37.73
N GLN A 673 -24.19 -20.65 38.13
CA GLN A 673 -23.73 -21.79 37.32
C GLN A 673 -24.92 -22.50 36.63
N GLU A 674 -24.64 -23.24 35.56
CA GLU A 674 -25.14 -24.60 35.23
C GLU A 674 -24.55 -25.01 33.85
N THR A 675 -23.49 -25.83 33.78
CA THR A 675 -23.42 -27.31 33.62
C THR A 675 -23.95 -27.92 32.32
N GLU A 676 -22.99 -28.50 31.57
CA GLU A 676 -22.97 -29.79 30.83
C GLU A 676 -24.04 -30.13 29.79
N GLN A 677 -23.62 -30.46 28.55
CA GLN A 677 -23.48 -31.85 28.09
C GLN A 677 -22.94 -31.95 26.65
N ASP A 678 -21.83 -32.67 26.50
CA ASP A 678 -21.35 -33.22 25.23
C ASP A 678 -22.20 -34.44 24.82
N GLY A 679 -22.49 -34.52 23.51
CA GLY A 679 -23.14 -35.66 22.87
C GLY A 679 -22.48 -35.95 21.53
N GLU A 680 -21.71 -37.02 21.52
CA GLU A 680 -20.94 -37.57 20.40
C GLU A 680 -21.82 -38.34 19.39
N LEU A 681 -21.27 -38.55 18.19
CA LEU A 681 -21.43 -39.66 17.24
C LEU A 681 -22.29 -39.50 15.96
N SER A 682 -21.56 -39.67 14.85
CA SER A 682 -21.73 -40.73 13.82
C SER A 682 -22.49 -40.41 12.52
N ASN A 683 -21.69 -40.16 11.47
CA ASN A 683 -21.46 -41.00 10.27
C ASN A 683 -22.68 -41.47 9.43
N THR A 684 -22.70 -41.11 8.13
CA THR A 684 -22.80 -42.07 7.00
C THR A 684 -22.64 -41.36 5.65
N THR A 685 -21.71 -41.86 4.85
CA THR A 685 -21.57 -41.69 3.39
C THR A 685 -22.53 -42.64 2.66
N ASP A 686 -23.17 -42.20 1.56
CA ASP A 686 -23.67 -43.10 0.52
C ASP A 686 -23.68 -42.40 -0.86
N GLU A 687 -23.36 -43.18 -1.89
CA GLU A 687 -23.07 -42.78 -3.27
C GLU A 687 -24.33 -42.66 -4.15
N GLY A 688 -24.26 -41.74 -5.12
CA GLY A 688 -24.71 -41.97 -6.51
C GLY A 688 -26.18 -41.77 -6.86
N THR A 689 -26.47 -40.73 -7.68
CA THR A 689 -26.98 -40.89 -9.06
C THR A 689 -27.24 -39.53 -9.72
N GLU A 690 -26.75 -39.38 -10.95
CA GLU A 690 -26.99 -38.26 -11.85
C GLU A 690 -28.49 -38.09 -12.15
N SER A 691 -28.98 -36.88 -11.98
CA SER A 691 -30.24 -36.39 -12.55
C SER A 691 -30.04 -34.92 -12.88
N GLU A 692 -30.08 -34.58 -14.16
CA GLU A 692 -30.04 -33.21 -14.68
C GLU A 692 -31.02 -32.29 -13.94
N VAL A 693 -30.52 -31.16 -13.42
CA VAL A 693 -31.29 -30.15 -12.68
C VAL A 693 -31.34 -28.86 -13.53
N PRO A 694 -32.52 -28.24 -13.74
CA PRO A 694 -32.61 -26.94 -14.38
C PRO A 694 -32.05 -25.84 -13.45
N GLY A 695 -31.35 -24.88 -14.06
CA GLY A 695 -30.55 -23.85 -13.40
C GLY A 695 -31.19 -23.20 -12.18
N PHE A 696 -30.57 -23.43 -11.03
CA PHE A 696 -30.80 -22.68 -9.79
C PHE A 696 -29.86 -21.48 -9.79
N GLY A 697 -30.43 -20.28 -9.71
CA GLY A 697 -29.68 -19.06 -9.41
C GLY A 697 -29.09 -19.17 -8.01
N ILE A 698 -27.77 -19.31 -7.94
CA ILE A 698 -27.01 -19.31 -6.69
C ILE A 698 -26.94 -17.87 -6.19
N VAL A 699 -27.52 -17.66 -5.02
CA VAL A 699 -27.36 -16.45 -4.21
C VAL A 699 -25.95 -16.47 -3.64
N VAL A 700 -25.04 -15.69 -4.23
CA VAL A 700 -23.71 -15.47 -3.65
C VAL A 700 -23.83 -14.34 -2.63
N THR A 701 -23.85 -14.71 -1.34
CA THR A 701 -23.58 -13.78 -0.23
C THR A 701 -22.23 -14.21 0.33
N ILE A 702 -21.14 -13.59 -0.13
CA ILE A 702 -19.80 -13.79 0.44
C ILE A 702 -19.60 -12.72 1.52
N LEU A 703 -19.46 -13.16 2.76
CA LEU A 703 -19.00 -12.37 3.89
C LEU A 703 -17.66 -12.96 4.34
N VAL A 704 -16.62 -12.15 4.25
CA VAL A 704 -15.29 -12.43 4.79
C VAL A 704 -15.41 -12.39 6.32
N ILE A 705 -15.16 -13.54 6.97
CA ILE A 705 -15.08 -13.66 8.44
C ILE A 705 -13.60 -13.72 8.80
N PHE A 706 -13.04 -12.63 9.33
CA PHE A 706 -11.78 -12.67 10.08
C PHE A 706 -12.08 -13.10 11.51
N GLY A 707 -11.74 -14.35 11.85
CA GLY A 707 -11.76 -14.86 13.22
C GLY A 707 -10.43 -14.59 13.92
N PHE A 708 -10.32 -13.49 14.66
CA PHE A 708 -9.23 -13.28 15.61
C PHE A 708 -9.45 -14.14 16.87
N ALA A 709 -8.68 -15.21 17.01
CA ALA A 709 -8.58 -15.98 18.26
C ALA A 709 -7.63 -15.27 19.23
N TYR A 710 -8.20 -14.46 20.13
CA TYR A 710 -7.46 -13.85 21.25
C TYR A 710 -7.28 -14.88 22.38
N LEU A 711 -6.10 -15.51 22.46
CA LEU A 711 -5.70 -16.33 23.60
C LEU A 711 -5.27 -15.42 24.75
N SER A 712 -6.09 -15.35 25.81
CA SER A 712 -5.77 -14.68 27.07
C SER A 712 -5.09 -15.67 28.03
N PRO A 713 -4.00 -15.29 28.74
CA PRO A 713 -3.26 -16.20 29.61
C PRO A 713 -4.00 -16.42 30.93
N ARG A 714 -4.14 -17.69 31.36
CA ARG A 714 -4.54 -18.04 32.73
C ARG A 714 -3.30 -18.24 33.60
N LYS A 715 -3.41 -17.71 34.83
CA LYS A 715 -2.51 -17.86 35.98
C LYS A 715 -2.04 -19.27 36.27
#